data_AF-A0A0E0B9U3-F1
#
_entry.id   AF-A0A0E0B9U3-F1
#
_cell.length_a   1.000
_cell.length_b   1.000
_cell.length_c   1.000
_cell.angle_alpha   90.00
_cell.angle_beta   90.00
_cell.angle_gamma   90.00
#
_symmetry.space_group_name_H-M   'P 1'
#
loop_
_entity.id
_entity.type
_entity.pdbx_description
1 polymer ?
#
loop_
_entity_poly.entity_id
_entity_poly.type
_entity_poly.pdbx_seq_one_letter_code
_entity_poly.pdbx_strand_id
1 'polypeptide(L)'
;MSVLQQALLNQERTMLSDSELCRFMDVMAKRLQLYSVMAIAAQHPSADGLQEFLISERTRAMLPMEYRRFSREDVHSVIESLLHEPPPSLGMPPELVRLSLAAERTIDQFPDATNRFWADMSSFHSKAKAALESYVLENGGPQYVIHVICGANESVADRNGPELSRINWPRSRNKFHYSHINFLASPTGPSAVGVLPTLFFAECVNHNEESDRARKNNCYPVVVPPTNAEKVRCFYCEYKGINIIHPADGNYHGCDTDFEKMARREHILTNSIESVFNNGLLVSNFRGAVQEDFFYFDHARDHARGPSSCSDGSVVPCDGVGVVSVRRWWRWWNAWRRWRYSRQPTKCMATAALRSVFAGGSANAGATNRALAENLGGGAQRGWAIERLPVEEKPALLAAILDGGLCFGPLDPVSNIVANAIWHLSTSEDSSEHVVEEVEMRQCLKTMARGSLKALVGFMTSYFRYLPTMEAMHFLRAAEGDLLAAVHLVEAERCTSAFDIGSCTTKTALRCAAGASGHPDPDRLATAMLSLSSKAHKIAHLLSRKGRLTCSDVDHLSYLLLEEGTNDQICTQQLMALVPPRLPPELADAAATFSPLAPQGVTVKDERTLERCTKSLQCVLLDKIHGFYLEALALLPQHLLRDRYHRSVVMAGHCYGPLDPVSNIILNTIWYDAAFPVPKEQHLDLDMIGRWALVRAERYSVAGLIAFAGDYNLSELQAIRCLLYANGDFATAMSVLQQALLNQE
;
A
#
# COMPACT_ATOMS: atom_id res chain seq x y z
N MET A 1 -18.98 -9.34 -19.87
CA MET A 1 -19.27 -10.48 -20.77
C MET A 1 -18.29 -11.64 -20.51
N SER A 2 -18.14 -12.04 -19.23
CA SER A 2 -17.16 -13.04 -18.77
C SER A 2 -17.77 -14.44 -18.69
N VAL A 3 -16.97 -15.50 -18.92
CA VAL A 3 -17.16 -16.96 -18.63
C VAL A 3 -18.46 -17.61 -19.17
N LEU A 4 -19.59 -16.96 -19.06
CA LEU A 4 -20.93 -17.30 -19.55
C LEU A 4 -21.03 -17.34 -21.07
N GLN A 5 -20.30 -16.48 -21.80
CA GLN A 5 -20.26 -16.57 -23.27
C GLN A 5 -19.34 -17.70 -23.74
N GLN A 6 -18.27 -17.99 -23.00
CA GLN A 6 -17.45 -19.20 -23.19
C GLN A 6 -18.25 -20.46 -22.84
N ALA A 7 -19.16 -20.41 -21.87
CA ALA A 7 -20.11 -21.49 -21.58
C ALA A 7 -21.12 -21.66 -22.72
N LEU A 8 -21.65 -20.57 -23.30
CA LEU A 8 -22.50 -20.61 -24.50
C LEU A 8 -21.77 -21.15 -25.74
N LEU A 9 -20.49 -20.79 -25.93
CA LEU A 9 -19.65 -21.27 -27.05
C LEU A 9 -19.18 -22.73 -26.84
N ASN A 10 -18.91 -23.15 -25.61
CA ASN A 10 -18.51 -24.53 -25.30
C ASN A 10 -19.70 -25.50 -25.13
N GLN A 11 -20.91 -25.00 -24.88
CA GLN A 11 -22.14 -25.79 -24.72
C GLN A 11 -23.08 -25.74 -25.94
N GLU A 12 -22.54 -25.79 -27.16
CA GLU A 12 -23.34 -25.94 -28.39
C GLU A 12 -24.17 -27.26 -28.49
N ARG A 13 -24.45 -27.97 -27.38
CA ARG A 13 -25.27 -29.21 -27.40
C ARG A 13 -26.36 -29.37 -26.34
N THR A 14 -26.61 -28.40 -25.46
CA THR A 14 -27.72 -28.50 -24.50
C THR A 14 -28.52 -27.20 -24.49
N MET A 15 -29.74 -27.24 -25.04
CA MET A 15 -30.68 -26.13 -24.94
C MET A 15 -31.01 -25.90 -23.47
N LEU A 16 -30.71 -24.71 -22.95
CA LEU A 16 -31.14 -24.24 -21.64
C LEU A 16 -32.66 -24.31 -21.57
N SER A 17 -33.21 -24.76 -20.45
CA SER A 17 -34.65 -24.71 -20.22
C SER A 17 -35.14 -23.26 -20.13
N ASP A 18 -36.41 -22.99 -20.45
CA ASP A 18 -37.00 -21.64 -20.36
C ASP A 18 -36.81 -21.00 -18.96
N SER A 19 -36.81 -21.83 -17.91
CA SER A 19 -36.56 -21.39 -16.53
C SER A 19 -35.12 -20.93 -16.31
N GLU A 20 -34.14 -21.64 -16.88
CA GLU A 20 -32.73 -21.26 -16.79
C GLU A 20 -32.44 -20.00 -17.61
N LEU A 21 -33.12 -19.84 -18.75
CA LEU A 21 -33.01 -18.70 -19.64
C LEU A 21 -33.61 -17.43 -19.01
N CYS A 22 -34.77 -17.54 -18.35
CA CYS A 22 -35.34 -16.45 -17.55
C CYS A 22 -34.42 -16.04 -16.39
N ARG A 23 -33.92 -17.01 -15.60
CA ARG A 23 -32.99 -16.72 -14.50
C ARG A 23 -31.70 -16.06 -14.99
N PHE A 24 -31.21 -16.46 -16.15
CA PHE A 24 -30.04 -15.86 -16.79
C PHE A 24 -30.29 -14.40 -17.21
N MET A 25 -31.43 -14.13 -17.86
CA MET A 25 -31.84 -12.78 -18.25
C MET A 25 -31.97 -11.86 -17.04
N ASP A 26 -32.53 -12.34 -15.92
CA ASP A 26 -32.64 -11.58 -14.69
C ASP A 26 -31.27 -11.24 -14.08
N VAL A 27 -30.33 -12.17 -14.09
CA VAL A 27 -28.95 -11.94 -13.61
C VAL A 27 -28.23 -10.90 -14.47
N MET A 28 -28.42 -10.93 -15.79
CA MET A 28 -27.86 -9.93 -16.71
C MET A 28 -28.49 -8.55 -16.51
N ALA A 29 -29.82 -8.47 -16.40
CA ALA A 29 -30.52 -7.23 -16.11
C ALA A 29 -30.06 -6.61 -14.79
N LYS A 30 -29.91 -7.42 -13.73
CA LYS A 30 -29.39 -6.95 -12.44
C LYS A 30 -27.95 -6.45 -12.55
N ARG A 31 -27.09 -7.12 -13.32
CA ARG A 31 -25.70 -6.69 -13.55
C ARG A 31 -25.61 -5.35 -14.30
N LEU A 32 -26.51 -5.12 -15.26
CA LEU A 32 -26.57 -3.87 -16.02
C LEU A 32 -27.05 -2.70 -15.15
N GLN A 33 -27.96 -2.95 -14.21
CA GLN A 33 -28.38 -1.94 -13.22
C GLN A 33 -27.24 -1.56 -12.27
N LEU A 34 -26.41 -2.52 -11.86
CA LEU A 34 -25.26 -2.25 -11.00
C LEU A 34 -24.30 -1.22 -11.60
N TYR A 35 -24.06 -1.23 -12.92
CA TYR A 35 -23.14 -0.26 -13.54
C TYR A 35 -23.58 1.19 -13.35
N SER A 36 -24.89 1.47 -13.34
CA SER A 36 -25.40 2.82 -13.02
C SER A 36 -25.12 3.18 -11.56
N VAL A 37 -25.39 2.27 -10.63
CA VAL A 37 -25.09 2.47 -9.19
C VAL A 37 -23.60 2.73 -8.97
N MET A 38 -22.73 1.98 -9.65
CA MET A 38 -21.28 2.18 -9.62
C MET A 38 -20.88 3.54 -10.17
N ALA A 39 -21.47 3.95 -11.31
CA ALA A 39 -21.18 5.23 -11.92
C ALA A 39 -21.59 6.40 -11.02
N ILE A 40 -22.76 6.31 -10.37
CA ILE A 40 -23.22 7.31 -9.39
C ILE A 40 -22.26 7.36 -8.19
N ALA A 41 -21.88 6.22 -7.62
CA ALA A 41 -20.98 6.15 -6.48
C ALA A 41 -19.56 6.67 -6.81
N ALA A 42 -19.10 6.42 -8.04
CA ALA A 42 -17.86 6.96 -8.58
C ALA A 42 -17.93 8.45 -8.94
N GLN A 43 -19.11 9.08 -8.81
CA GLN A 43 -19.36 10.47 -9.24
C GLN A 43 -19.01 10.69 -10.71
N HIS A 44 -19.34 9.71 -11.55
CA HIS A 44 -19.14 9.77 -12.99
C HIS A 44 -19.98 10.93 -13.56
N PRO A 45 -19.43 11.77 -14.47
CA PRO A 45 -20.11 12.98 -14.93
C PRO A 45 -21.43 12.73 -15.68
N SER A 46 -21.60 11.54 -16.27
CA SER A 46 -22.81 11.12 -16.95
C SER A 46 -23.09 9.64 -16.70
N ALA A 47 -23.62 9.33 -15.52
CA ALA A 47 -23.89 7.93 -15.12
C ALA A 47 -24.90 7.25 -16.06
N ASP A 48 -25.97 7.96 -16.43
CA ASP A 48 -27.01 7.45 -17.32
C ASP A 48 -26.49 7.23 -18.74
N GLY A 49 -25.73 8.19 -19.28
CA GLY A 49 -25.12 8.07 -20.61
C GLY A 49 -24.13 6.92 -20.70
N LEU A 50 -23.34 6.69 -19.63
CA LEU A 50 -22.44 5.55 -19.57
C LEU A 50 -23.21 4.23 -19.56
N GLN A 51 -24.30 4.16 -18.79
CA GLN A 51 -25.14 2.96 -18.75
C GLN A 51 -25.75 2.65 -20.12
N GLU A 52 -26.37 3.64 -20.78
CA GLU A 52 -26.93 3.50 -22.13
C GLU A 52 -25.88 3.03 -23.14
N PHE A 53 -24.67 3.57 -23.04
CA PHE A 53 -23.56 3.14 -23.88
C PHE A 53 -23.18 1.68 -23.61
N LEU A 54 -22.97 1.30 -22.35
CA LEU A 54 -22.52 -0.05 -21.98
C LEU A 54 -23.53 -1.15 -22.39
N ILE A 55 -24.83 -0.83 -22.46
CA ILE A 55 -25.88 -1.77 -22.88
C ILE A 55 -26.15 -1.77 -24.39
N SER A 56 -25.56 -0.84 -25.14
CA SER A 56 -25.83 -0.70 -26.57
C SER A 56 -25.30 -1.89 -27.38
N GLU A 57 -26.02 -2.27 -28.46
CA GLU A 57 -25.54 -3.29 -29.41
C GLU A 57 -24.20 -2.92 -30.01
N ARG A 58 -23.97 -1.63 -30.18
CA ARG A 58 -22.72 -1.07 -30.67
C ARG A 58 -21.56 -1.41 -29.76
N THR A 59 -21.68 -1.18 -28.45
CA THR A 59 -20.65 -1.58 -27.49
C THR A 59 -20.40 -3.06 -27.60
N ARG A 60 -21.46 -3.88 -27.61
CA ARG A 60 -21.33 -5.33 -27.76
C ARG A 60 -20.58 -5.76 -29.04
N ALA A 61 -20.73 -5.03 -30.14
CA ALA A 61 -20.03 -5.30 -31.39
C ALA A 61 -18.55 -4.86 -31.38
N MET A 62 -18.19 -3.87 -30.56
CA MET A 62 -16.80 -3.40 -30.40
C MET A 62 -15.98 -4.26 -29.44
N LEU A 63 -16.64 -4.96 -28.52
CA LEU A 63 -15.94 -5.74 -27.50
C LEU A 63 -15.46 -7.09 -28.04
N PRO A 64 -14.26 -7.55 -27.63
CA PRO A 64 -13.79 -8.89 -27.95
C PRO A 64 -14.80 -9.96 -27.52
N MET A 65 -14.97 -10.98 -28.36
CA MET A 65 -15.87 -12.12 -28.06
C MET A 65 -15.38 -12.95 -26.86
N GLU A 66 -14.08 -12.97 -26.62
CA GLU A 66 -13.47 -13.64 -25.46
C GLU A 66 -13.20 -12.63 -24.34
N TYR A 67 -13.39 -13.07 -23.09
CA TYR A 67 -13.04 -12.26 -21.93
C TYR A 67 -11.52 -12.21 -21.76
N ARG A 68 -10.89 -11.28 -22.47
CA ARG A 68 -9.46 -11.00 -22.44
C ARG A 68 -9.21 -9.51 -22.34
N ARG A 69 -8.01 -9.17 -21.88
CA ARG A 69 -7.53 -7.78 -21.87
C ARG A 69 -7.38 -7.25 -23.30
N PHE A 70 -7.67 -5.97 -23.48
CA PHE A 70 -7.44 -5.25 -24.74
C PHE A 70 -5.96 -5.28 -25.14
N SER A 71 -5.72 -5.63 -26.40
CA SER A 71 -4.47 -5.41 -27.12
C SER A 71 -4.44 -3.99 -27.68
N ARG A 72 -3.29 -3.53 -28.20
CA ARG A 72 -3.19 -2.22 -28.85
C ARG A 72 -4.11 -2.14 -30.07
N GLU A 73 -4.25 -3.23 -30.80
CA GLU A 73 -5.09 -3.35 -31.98
C GLU A 73 -6.57 -3.19 -31.60
N ASP A 74 -7.00 -3.77 -30.48
CA ASP A 74 -8.36 -3.57 -29.96
C ASP A 74 -8.58 -2.10 -29.57
N VAL A 75 -7.62 -1.46 -28.90
CA VAL A 75 -7.69 -0.04 -28.55
C VAL A 75 -7.83 0.82 -29.81
N HIS A 76 -7.02 0.57 -30.83
CA HIS A 76 -7.11 1.26 -32.12
C HIS A 76 -8.48 1.03 -32.78
N SER A 77 -8.99 -0.20 -32.80
CA SER A 77 -10.31 -0.52 -33.36
C SER A 77 -11.45 0.18 -32.62
N VAL A 78 -11.37 0.28 -31.29
CA VAL A 78 -12.38 0.99 -30.47
C VAL A 78 -12.33 2.49 -30.78
N ILE A 79 -11.14 3.08 -30.89
CA ILE A 79 -10.96 4.48 -31.27
C ILE A 79 -11.55 4.73 -32.67
N GLU A 80 -11.19 3.93 -33.67
CA GLU A 80 -11.69 4.08 -35.04
C GLU A 80 -13.21 3.93 -35.12
N SER A 81 -13.77 2.94 -34.42
CA SER A 81 -15.22 2.73 -34.36
C SER A 81 -15.96 3.91 -33.74
N LEU A 82 -15.45 4.45 -32.61
CA LEU A 82 -16.03 5.61 -31.93
C LEU A 82 -15.84 6.92 -32.72
N LEU A 83 -14.80 7.03 -33.53
CA LEU A 83 -14.61 8.16 -34.45
C LEU A 83 -15.50 8.08 -35.69
N HIS A 84 -15.74 6.88 -36.24
CA HIS A 84 -16.51 6.70 -37.47
C HIS A 84 -18.00 7.04 -37.27
N GLU A 85 -18.58 6.58 -36.17
CA GLU A 85 -19.96 6.88 -35.80
C GLU A 85 -19.96 7.50 -34.40
N PRO A 86 -19.70 8.78 -34.15
CA PRO A 86 -19.63 9.29 -32.77
C PRO A 86 -20.92 8.96 -31.97
N PRO A 87 -20.82 8.60 -30.68
CA PRO A 87 -22.01 8.49 -29.84
C PRO A 87 -22.79 9.82 -29.92
N PRO A 88 -24.12 9.82 -29.76
CA PRO A 88 -24.87 11.06 -29.73
C PRO A 88 -24.20 11.97 -28.73
N SER A 89 -23.74 13.14 -29.20
CA SER A 89 -23.12 14.09 -28.29
C SER A 89 -24.17 14.39 -27.24
N LEU A 90 -23.89 13.97 -26.00
CA LEU A 90 -24.71 14.33 -24.86
C LEU A 90 -24.60 15.84 -24.57
N GLY A 91 -23.85 16.56 -25.42
CA GLY A 91 -23.62 17.97 -25.39
C GLY A 91 -22.70 18.31 -24.24
N MET A 92 -21.81 19.27 -24.48
CA MET A 92 -21.58 20.26 -23.43
C MET A 92 -22.83 21.15 -23.47
N PRO A 93 -23.70 21.22 -22.44
CA PRO A 93 -24.79 22.18 -22.41
C PRO A 93 -24.33 23.56 -22.89
N PRO A 94 -25.13 24.34 -23.65
CA PRO A 94 -24.69 25.63 -24.18
C PRO A 94 -24.17 26.62 -23.11
N GLU A 95 -24.61 26.45 -21.86
CA GLU A 95 -24.16 27.17 -20.65
C GLU A 95 -22.77 26.74 -20.15
N LEU A 96 -22.25 25.61 -20.65
CA LEU A 96 -20.96 24.99 -20.33
C LEU A 96 -19.88 25.21 -21.42
N VAL A 97 -20.25 25.71 -22.60
CA VAL A 97 -19.28 26.12 -23.64
C VAL A 97 -18.60 27.45 -23.26
N ARG A 98 -19.25 28.24 -22.41
CA ARG A 98 -18.62 29.35 -21.68
C ARG A 98 -18.28 28.86 -20.29
N LEU A 99 -17.05 29.08 -19.85
CA LEU A 99 -16.73 28.99 -18.42
C LEU A 99 -17.80 29.81 -17.67
N SER A 100 -18.39 29.25 -16.61
CA SER A 100 -19.32 30.04 -15.82
C SER A 100 -18.58 31.28 -15.31
N LEU A 101 -19.25 32.43 -15.18
CA LEU A 101 -18.61 33.65 -14.66
C LEU A 101 -17.99 33.41 -13.25
N ALA A 102 -18.40 32.36 -12.54
CA ALA A 102 -17.78 31.90 -11.30
C ALA A 102 -16.50 31.08 -11.54
N ALA A 103 -16.48 30.17 -12.52
CA ALA A 103 -15.29 29.43 -12.94
C ALA A 103 -14.23 30.35 -13.55
N GLU A 104 -14.61 31.28 -14.46
CA GLU A 104 -13.70 32.31 -14.99
C GLU A 104 -13.09 33.13 -13.86
N ARG A 105 -13.93 33.65 -12.96
CA ARG A 105 -13.45 34.41 -11.80
C ARG A 105 -12.59 33.57 -10.85
N THR A 106 -12.79 32.27 -10.76
CA THR A 106 -11.96 31.38 -9.91
C THR A 106 -10.62 31.11 -10.59
N ILE A 107 -10.60 30.83 -11.89
CA ILE A 107 -9.38 30.69 -12.70
C ILE A 107 -8.55 31.99 -12.67
N ASP A 108 -9.21 33.13 -12.84
CA ASP A 108 -8.60 34.47 -12.76
C ASP A 108 -8.11 34.83 -11.34
N GLN A 109 -8.67 34.20 -10.31
CA GLN A 109 -8.25 34.39 -8.92
C GLN A 109 -6.98 33.60 -8.56
N PHE A 110 -6.54 32.64 -9.39
CA PHE A 110 -5.40 31.76 -9.07
C PHE A 110 -4.32 31.63 -10.18
N PRO A 111 -3.85 32.72 -10.83
CA PRO A 111 -2.79 32.64 -11.84
C PRO A 111 -1.50 32.01 -11.29
N ASP A 112 -1.20 32.21 -10.01
CA ASP A 112 -0.03 31.61 -9.36
C ASP A 112 -0.14 30.08 -9.20
N ALA A 113 -1.36 29.54 -9.11
CA ALA A 113 -1.57 28.09 -9.06
C ALA A 113 -1.38 27.46 -10.44
N THR A 114 -1.90 28.10 -11.48
CA THR A 114 -1.68 27.67 -12.86
C THR A 114 -0.19 27.69 -13.22
N ASN A 115 0.50 28.80 -12.93
CA ASN A 115 1.93 28.94 -13.20
C ASN A 115 2.78 27.90 -12.46
N ARG A 116 2.46 27.62 -11.19
CA ARG A 116 3.17 26.58 -10.41
C ARG A 116 2.99 25.20 -10.99
N PHE A 117 1.78 24.81 -11.38
CA PHE A 117 1.55 23.50 -11.98
C PHE A 117 2.35 23.29 -13.27
N TRP A 118 2.36 24.29 -14.17
CA TRP A 118 3.19 24.24 -15.38
C TRP A 118 4.69 24.17 -15.06
N ALA A 119 5.15 24.91 -14.05
CA ALA A 119 6.53 24.88 -13.60
C ALA A 119 6.91 23.49 -13.04
N ASP A 120 6.03 22.90 -12.21
CA ASP A 120 6.23 21.58 -11.62
C ASP A 120 6.26 20.50 -12.70
N MET A 121 5.29 20.53 -13.63
CA MET A 121 5.23 19.58 -14.74
C MET A 121 6.48 19.67 -15.63
N SER A 122 6.87 20.89 -16.03
CA SER A 122 8.06 21.13 -16.83
C SER A 122 9.33 20.67 -16.11
N SER A 123 9.39 20.88 -14.79
CA SER A 123 10.48 20.44 -13.92
C SER A 123 10.56 18.92 -13.85
N PHE A 124 9.45 18.22 -13.60
CA PHE A 124 9.43 16.75 -13.56
C PHE A 124 9.77 16.15 -14.92
N HIS A 125 9.22 16.69 -16.01
CA HIS A 125 9.52 16.22 -17.36
C HIS A 125 11.01 16.40 -17.71
N SER A 126 11.57 17.58 -17.45
CA SER A 126 12.99 17.84 -17.71
C SER A 126 13.90 16.92 -16.89
N LYS A 127 13.57 16.69 -15.61
CA LYS A 127 14.30 15.79 -14.71
C LYS A 127 14.23 14.32 -15.18
N ALA A 128 13.02 13.83 -15.47
CA ALA A 128 12.81 12.46 -15.95
C ALA A 128 13.53 12.22 -17.29
N LYS A 129 13.46 13.19 -18.21
CA LYS A 129 14.15 13.13 -19.50
C LYS A 129 15.66 13.05 -19.33
N ALA A 130 16.26 13.92 -18.51
CA ALA A 130 17.70 13.91 -18.26
C ALA A 130 18.17 12.59 -17.60
N ALA A 131 17.38 12.05 -16.68
CA ALA A 131 17.67 10.77 -16.03
C ALA A 131 17.57 9.59 -17.02
N LEU A 132 16.57 9.61 -17.90
CA LEU A 132 16.38 8.60 -18.95
C LEU A 132 17.51 8.64 -20.00
N GLU A 133 17.93 9.83 -20.43
CA GLU A 133 19.06 9.99 -21.36
C GLU A 133 20.36 9.46 -20.76
N SER A 134 20.59 9.71 -19.46
CA SER A 134 21.75 9.18 -18.73
C SER A 134 21.70 7.65 -18.65
N TYR A 135 20.54 7.07 -18.35
CA TYR A 135 20.34 5.62 -18.35
C TYR A 135 20.62 4.98 -19.71
N VAL A 136 20.14 5.58 -20.80
CA VAL A 136 20.40 5.07 -22.17
C VAL A 136 21.89 5.11 -22.50
N LEU A 137 22.57 6.20 -22.12
CA LEU A 137 24.01 6.37 -22.33
C LEU A 137 24.83 5.32 -21.57
N GLU A 138 24.45 5.01 -20.33
CA GLU A 138 25.17 4.06 -19.48
C GLU A 138 24.94 2.59 -19.88
N ASN A 139 23.72 2.23 -20.31
CA ASN A 139 23.35 0.83 -20.55
C ASN A 139 23.34 0.41 -22.04
N GLY A 140 23.53 1.35 -22.98
CA GLY A 140 23.65 1.03 -24.41
C GLY A 140 22.34 0.56 -25.08
N GLY A 141 21.19 1.09 -24.66
CA GLY A 141 19.85 0.70 -25.13
C GLY A 141 19.28 1.52 -26.30
N PRO A 142 18.02 1.24 -26.74
CA PRO A 142 17.33 2.08 -27.71
C PRO A 142 17.08 3.47 -27.13
N GLN A 143 16.97 4.49 -27.98
CA GLN A 143 16.50 5.79 -27.54
C GLN A 143 15.04 5.67 -27.09
N TYR A 144 14.68 6.38 -26.03
CA TYR A 144 13.32 6.41 -25.51
C TYR A 144 12.72 7.80 -25.65
N VAL A 145 11.40 7.85 -25.87
CA VAL A 145 10.59 9.06 -25.74
C VAL A 145 9.61 8.85 -24.60
N ILE A 146 9.53 9.83 -23.70
CA ILE A 146 8.57 9.78 -22.59
C ILE A 146 7.16 9.68 -23.19
N HIS A 147 6.42 8.66 -22.80
CA HIS A 147 5.03 8.45 -23.15
C HIS A 147 4.13 9.34 -22.29
N VAL A 148 4.24 9.22 -20.96
CA VAL A 148 3.54 10.06 -19.98
C VAL A 148 4.19 9.95 -18.60
N ILE A 149 4.16 11.01 -17.80
CA ILE A 149 4.47 10.96 -16.37
C ILE A 149 3.20 10.57 -15.61
N CYS A 150 3.29 9.50 -14.81
CA CYS A 150 2.15 8.89 -14.13
C CYS A 150 2.29 8.86 -12.60
N GLY A 151 3.30 9.52 -12.04
CA GLY A 151 3.44 9.75 -10.60
C GLY A 151 4.67 10.60 -10.29
N ALA A 152 4.55 11.55 -9.36
CA ALA A 152 5.66 12.41 -8.97
C ALA A 152 5.56 12.88 -7.51
N ASN A 153 6.67 12.76 -6.78
CA ASN A 153 6.84 13.26 -5.42
C ASN A 153 8.17 14.00 -5.28
N GLU A 154 8.14 15.31 -5.10
CA GLU A 154 9.32 16.16 -4.94
C GLU A 154 9.88 16.24 -3.50
N SER A 155 9.18 15.66 -2.53
CA SER A 155 9.49 15.82 -1.11
C SER A 155 10.24 14.62 -0.54
N VAL A 156 11.35 14.21 -1.16
CA VAL A 156 12.19 13.10 -0.68
C VAL A 156 13.51 13.63 -0.12
N ALA A 157 13.84 13.22 1.11
CA ALA A 157 15.05 13.65 1.80
C ALA A 157 16.15 12.58 1.73
N ASP A 158 17.40 12.99 1.99
CA ASP A 158 18.51 12.05 2.14
C ASP A 158 18.50 11.37 3.52
N ARG A 159 19.39 10.37 3.73
CA ARG A 159 19.43 9.58 4.97
C ARG A 159 19.65 10.43 6.24
N ASN A 160 20.28 11.59 6.10
CA ASN A 160 20.57 12.55 7.17
C ASN A 160 19.66 13.79 7.11
N GLY A 161 18.59 13.72 6.32
CA GLY A 161 17.73 14.83 6.01
C GLY A 161 16.83 15.25 7.18
N PRO A 162 16.05 16.33 7.02
CA PRO A 162 15.07 16.75 8.02
C PRO A 162 14.13 15.62 8.42
N GLU A 163 14.11 15.28 9.71
CA GLU A 163 12.94 14.60 10.29
C GLU A 163 11.72 15.54 10.16
N LEU A 164 10.58 14.97 9.73
CA LEU A 164 9.44 15.62 9.08
C LEU A 164 8.79 16.88 9.69
N SER A 165 9.23 17.37 10.85
CA SER A 165 8.66 18.53 11.56
C SER A 165 8.67 19.86 10.80
N ARG A 166 9.19 19.91 9.57
CA ARG A 166 9.40 21.13 8.79
C ARG A 166 8.62 21.21 7.46
N ILE A 167 7.81 20.21 7.10
CA ILE A 167 6.97 20.28 5.87
C ILE A 167 5.97 21.45 5.91
N ASN A 168 5.50 21.85 7.10
CA ASN A 168 4.47 22.87 7.28
C ASN A 168 4.98 24.25 7.74
N TRP A 169 6.31 24.51 7.76
CA TRP A 169 6.84 25.79 8.25
C TRP A 169 7.65 26.56 7.19
N PRO A 170 7.26 27.79 6.82
CA PRO A 170 7.81 28.51 5.67
C PRO A 170 9.25 29.05 5.83
N ARG A 171 10.07 28.51 6.74
CA ARG A 171 11.43 29.04 7.04
C ARG A 171 12.49 28.01 7.43
N SER A 172 12.35 26.76 7.00
CA SER A 172 13.35 25.73 7.30
C SER A 172 14.45 25.67 6.22
N ARG A 173 15.71 25.72 6.64
CA ARG A 173 16.91 25.47 5.80
C ARG A 173 17.06 24.01 5.34
N ASN A 174 16.15 23.12 5.72
CA ASN A 174 16.27 21.70 5.43
C ASN A 174 15.52 21.37 4.12
N LYS A 175 16.26 20.95 3.10
CA LYS A 175 15.78 20.80 1.73
C LYS A 175 15.47 19.34 1.42
N PHE A 176 14.39 19.11 0.67
CA PHE A 176 14.14 17.81 0.04
C PHE A 176 14.98 17.73 -1.21
N HIS A 177 16.03 16.90 -1.16
CA HIS A 177 17.04 16.86 -2.20
C HIS A 177 16.61 16.07 -3.44
N TYR A 178 15.60 15.20 -3.32
CA TYR A 178 15.22 14.30 -4.40
C TYR A 178 13.72 14.38 -4.74
N SER A 179 13.42 14.15 -6.01
CA SER A 179 12.11 13.79 -6.54
C SER A 179 12.09 12.33 -6.92
N HIS A 180 11.02 11.62 -6.55
CA HIS A 180 10.69 10.31 -7.11
C HIS A 180 9.65 10.48 -8.21
N ILE A 181 9.89 9.89 -9.38
CA ILE A 181 9.04 10.06 -10.57
C ILE A 181 8.82 8.70 -11.23
N ASN A 182 7.56 8.36 -11.49
CA ASN A 182 7.16 7.27 -12.37
C ASN A 182 6.74 7.84 -13.72
N PHE A 183 7.28 7.28 -14.79
CA PHE A 183 6.88 7.64 -16.15
C PHE A 183 6.98 6.43 -17.07
N LEU A 184 6.08 6.39 -18.06
CA LEU A 184 6.15 5.42 -19.14
C LEU A 184 7.01 6.03 -20.25
N ALA A 185 7.84 5.21 -20.90
CA ALA A 185 8.64 5.63 -22.04
C ALA A 185 8.61 4.59 -23.16
N SER A 186 8.36 5.07 -24.37
CA SER A 186 8.29 4.25 -25.58
C SER A 186 9.67 4.19 -26.25
N PRO A 187 10.17 3.00 -26.59
CA PRO A 187 11.40 2.89 -27.37
C PRO A 187 11.18 3.50 -28.76
N THR A 188 12.25 4.04 -29.34
CA THR A 188 12.26 4.63 -30.69
C THR A 188 13.16 3.83 -31.62
N GLY A 189 12.77 3.79 -32.90
CA GLY A 189 13.51 3.10 -33.96
C GLY A 189 12.67 2.07 -34.74
N PRO A 190 13.21 1.49 -35.81
CA PRO A 190 12.48 0.58 -36.71
C PRO A 190 12.00 -0.70 -36.01
N SER A 191 12.75 -1.17 -35.02
CA SER A 191 12.47 -2.36 -34.21
C SER A 191 11.52 -2.10 -33.03
N ALA A 192 11.08 -0.86 -32.82
CA ALA A 192 10.19 -0.47 -31.72
C ALA A 192 8.69 -0.48 -32.11
N VAL A 193 8.35 -0.77 -33.37
CA VAL A 193 6.97 -0.79 -33.85
C VAL A 193 6.20 -1.90 -33.10
N GLY A 194 5.12 -1.52 -32.44
CA GLY A 194 4.27 -2.44 -31.66
C GLY A 194 4.73 -2.70 -30.22
N VAL A 195 5.92 -2.27 -29.81
CA VAL A 195 6.41 -2.46 -28.42
C VAL A 195 5.65 -1.54 -27.46
N LEU A 196 5.25 -2.07 -26.31
CA LEU A 196 4.57 -1.29 -25.26
C LEU A 196 5.56 -0.35 -24.54
N PRO A 197 5.09 0.81 -24.06
CA PRO A 197 5.88 1.68 -23.21
C PRO A 197 6.39 0.93 -21.97
N THR A 198 7.66 1.12 -21.64
CA THR A 198 8.28 0.58 -20.41
C THR A 198 8.07 1.58 -19.27
N LEU A 199 7.70 1.09 -18.10
CA LEU A 199 7.61 1.91 -16.89
C LEU A 199 9.00 2.12 -16.30
N PHE A 200 9.35 3.36 -16.02
CA PHE A 200 10.60 3.76 -15.38
C PHE A 200 10.32 4.41 -14.04
N PHE A 201 11.22 4.16 -13.11
CA PHE A 201 11.40 4.95 -11.90
C PHE A 201 12.61 5.86 -12.09
N ALA A 202 12.48 7.13 -11.72
CA ALA A 202 13.61 8.04 -11.58
C ALA A 202 13.65 8.71 -10.21
N GLU A 203 14.84 8.70 -9.63
CA GLU A 203 15.20 9.51 -8.48
C GLU A 203 16.07 10.67 -8.97
N CYS A 204 15.50 11.88 -8.95
CA CYS A 204 16.10 13.07 -9.56
C CYS A 204 16.47 14.10 -8.50
N VAL A 205 17.65 14.69 -8.62
CA VAL A 205 18.10 15.76 -7.74
C VAL A 205 17.28 17.04 -7.99
N ASN A 206 16.84 17.69 -6.92
CA ASN A 206 15.97 18.87 -6.99
C ASN A 206 16.72 20.18 -7.17
N HIS A 207 17.95 20.26 -6.67
CA HIS A 207 18.70 21.49 -6.54
C HIS A 207 20.11 21.32 -7.10
N ASN A 208 20.67 22.38 -7.70
CA ASN A 208 22.01 22.38 -8.28
C ASN A 208 23.02 23.09 -7.36
N GLU A 209 22.87 22.96 -6.05
CA GLU A 209 23.75 23.60 -5.06
C GLU A 209 25.05 22.83 -4.92
N GLU A 210 26.08 23.46 -4.33
CA GLU A 210 27.38 22.80 -4.12
C GLU A 210 27.27 21.49 -3.33
N SER A 211 26.36 21.44 -2.36
CA SER A 211 26.01 20.21 -1.63
C SER A 211 25.44 19.11 -2.53
N ASP A 212 24.77 19.47 -3.62
CA ASP A 212 24.08 18.58 -4.55
C ASP A 212 24.92 18.17 -5.76
N ARG A 213 26.05 18.85 -6.03
CA ARG A 213 26.91 18.58 -7.19
C ARG A 213 27.48 17.16 -7.26
N ALA A 214 27.60 16.49 -6.11
CA ALA A 214 28.04 15.10 -6.02
C ALA A 214 26.89 14.09 -6.12
N ARG A 215 25.62 14.54 -6.00
CA ARG A 215 24.44 13.69 -6.11
C ARG A 215 24.19 13.36 -7.58
N LYS A 216 23.68 12.16 -7.86
CA LYS A 216 23.38 11.69 -9.20
C LYS A 216 21.89 11.39 -9.33
N ASN A 217 21.37 11.59 -10.54
CA ASN A 217 20.05 11.09 -10.89
C ASN A 217 20.17 9.58 -11.14
N ASN A 218 19.23 8.82 -10.62
CA ASN A 218 19.13 7.39 -10.88
C ASN A 218 17.88 7.14 -11.70
N CYS A 219 17.95 6.23 -12.69
CA CYS A 219 16.80 5.83 -13.47
C CYS A 219 16.89 4.34 -13.80
N TYR A 220 15.80 3.62 -13.57
CA TYR A 220 15.74 2.18 -13.79
C TYR A 220 14.38 1.79 -14.36
N PRO A 221 14.32 0.81 -15.29
CA PRO A 221 13.06 0.19 -15.64
C PRO A 221 12.51 -0.53 -14.42
N VAL A 222 11.22 -0.36 -14.16
CA VAL A 222 10.50 -1.03 -13.07
C VAL A 222 9.32 -1.78 -13.64
N VAL A 223 9.05 -2.95 -13.07
CA VAL A 223 7.89 -3.75 -13.45
C VAL A 223 6.80 -3.46 -12.44
N VAL A 224 5.58 -3.20 -12.91
CA VAL A 224 4.41 -3.18 -12.01
C VAL A 224 4.36 -4.56 -11.36
N PRO A 225 4.54 -4.66 -10.03
CA PRO A 225 4.56 -5.97 -9.38
C PRO A 225 3.27 -6.70 -9.75
N PRO A 226 3.32 -8.03 -9.95
CA PRO A 226 2.09 -8.81 -10.06
C PRO A 226 1.15 -8.35 -8.97
N THR A 227 -0.14 -8.22 -9.24
CA THR A 227 -1.10 -7.57 -8.33
C THR A 227 -1.15 -8.17 -6.92
N ASN A 228 -0.53 -9.33 -6.69
CA ASN A 228 -0.42 -9.97 -5.40
C ASN A 228 0.96 -9.75 -4.73
N ALA A 229 2.00 -9.30 -5.43
CA ALA A 229 3.32 -9.11 -4.83
C ALA A 229 3.39 -7.85 -3.95
N GLU A 230 4.04 -7.96 -2.79
CA GLU A 230 4.27 -6.83 -1.89
C GLU A 230 5.25 -5.84 -2.53
N LYS A 231 4.87 -4.55 -2.52
CA LYS A 231 5.69 -3.46 -3.07
C LYS A 231 6.80 -3.11 -2.08
N VAL A 232 7.98 -2.78 -2.59
CA VAL A 232 9.00 -2.11 -1.78
C VAL A 232 8.46 -0.75 -1.34
N ARG A 233 8.74 -0.38 -0.10
CA ARG A 233 8.12 0.75 0.57
C ARG A 233 8.95 2.02 0.42
N CYS A 234 8.29 3.17 0.40
CA CYS A 234 8.98 4.46 0.46
C CYS A 234 8.25 5.34 1.47
N PHE A 235 8.95 5.68 2.55
CA PHE A 235 8.38 6.46 3.64
C PHE A 235 7.78 7.81 3.16
N TYR A 236 8.49 8.53 2.28
CA TYR A 236 8.05 9.85 1.80
C TYR A 236 6.83 9.77 0.86
N CYS A 237 6.82 8.80 -0.07
CA CYS A 237 5.70 8.61 -0.99
C CYS A 237 4.45 8.12 -0.25
N GLU A 238 4.62 7.19 0.69
CA GLU A 238 3.54 6.73 1.57
C GLU A 238 2.95 7.84 2.41
N TYR A 239 3.80 8.68 3.01
CA TYR A 239 3.35 9.80 3.82
C TYR A 239 2.52 10.81 3.01
N LYS A 240 2.89 11.04 1.74
CA LYS A 240 2.14 11.92 0.82
C LYS A 240 0.90 11.23 0.22
N GLY A 241 0.75 9.92 0.37
CA GLY A 241 -0.32 9.15 -0.27
C GLY A 241 -0.19 9.07 -1.78
N ILE A 242 1.03 9.19 -2.31
CA ILE A 242 1.32 9.10 -3.75
C ILE A 242 1.84 7.69 -4.03
N ASN A 243 1.20 7.00 -4.97
CA ASN A 243 1.62 5.69 -5.41
C ASN A 243 2.69 5.83 -6.52
N ILE A 244 3.90 5.37 -6.20
CA ILE A 244 5.07 5.34 -7.06
C ILE A 244 5.57 3.89 -7.01
N ILE A 245 5.92 3.31 -8.16
CA ILE A 245 6.49 1.96 -8.20
C ILE A 245 8.01 2.10 -8.11
N HIS A 246 8.56 1.60 -7.00
CA HIS A 246 9.99 1.66 -6.72
C HIS A 246 10.74 0.39 -7.20
N PRO A 247 12.05 0.47 -7.46
CA PRO A 247 12.90 -0.68 -7.75
C PRO A 247 12.92 -1.72 -6.62
N ALA A 248 12.93 -3.01 -7.00
CA ALA A 248 12.89 -4.13 -6.05
C ALA A 248 14.16 -4.26 -5.18
N ASP A 249 15.29 -3.71 -5.65
CA ASP A 249 16.58 -3.76 -4.98
C ASP A 249 16.70 -2.78 -3.79
N GLY A 250 15.74 -1.86 -3.65
CA GLY A 250 15.73 -0.85 -2.59
C GLY A 250 16.76 0.26 -2.77
N ASN A 251 17.37 0.42 -3.95
CA ASN A 251 18.42 1.40 -4.18
C ASN A 251 17.86 2.81 -4.46
N TYR A 252 17.15 3.37 -3.48
CA TYR A 252 16.57 4.71 -3.50
C TYR A 252 16.42 5.28 -2.09
N HIS A 253 16.23 6.59 -1.98
CA HIS A 253 16.07 7.27 -0.70
C HIS A 253 14.65 7.10 -0.13
N GLY A 254 14.56 6.75 1.15
CA GLY A 254 13.28 6.55 1.85
C GLY A 254 12.81 5.09 1.94
N CYS A 255 13.57 4.12 1.45
CA CYS A 255 13.27 2.69 1.57
C CYS A 255 13.34 2.17 3.02
N ASP A 256 14.40 2.54 3.76
CA ASP A 256 14.75 1.86 5.01
C ASP A 256 14.88 2.81 6.21
N THR A 257 15.71 3.84 6.06
CA THR A 257 16.25 4.63 7.19
C THR A 257 15.17 5.27 8.05
N ASP A 258 14.11 5.82 7.46
CA ASP A 258 13.05 6.50 8.22
C ASP A 258 12.13 5.50 8.95
N PHE A 259 11.89 4.32 8.38
CA PHE A 259 11.15 3.25 9.05
C PHE A 259 11.95 2.70 10.24
N GLU A 260 13.27 2.53 10.08
CA GLU A 260 14.15 2.10 11.17
C GLU A 260 14.20 3.12 12.31
N LYS A 261 14.40 4.41 12.00
CA LYS A 261 14.35 5.50 12.99
C LYS A 261 13.00 5.54 13.71
N MET A 262 11.90 5.28 13.00
CA MET A 262 10.57 5.19 13.60
C MET A 262 10.46 4.02 14.57
N ALA A 263 10.94 2.85 14.17
CA ALA A 263 10.94 1.65 15.00
C ALA A 263 11.77 1.84 16.28
N ARG A 264 12.90 2.54 16.18
CA ARG A 264 13.78 2.93 17.31
C ARG A 264 13.23 4.09 18.15
N ARG A 265 12.12 4.72 17.72
CA ARG A 265 11.51 5.93 18.33
C ARG A 265 12.42 7.16 18.33
N GLU A 266 13.35 7.19 17.39
CA GLU A 266 14.25 8.31 17.14
C GLU A 266 13.59 9.32 16.20
N HIS A 267 12.66 8.88 15.35
CA HIS A 267 11.93 9.74 14.43
C HIS A 267 10.78 10.51 15.13
N ILE A 268 10.54 11.77 14.74
CA ILE A 268 9.48 12.65 15.29
C ILE A 268 8.08 12.01 15.27
N LEU A 269 7.80 11.18 14.26
CA LEU A 269 6.61 10.32 14.24
C LEU A 269 6.84 9.09 15.12
N THR A 270 6.96 9.29 16.44
CA THR A 270 7.31 8.22 17.41
C THR A 270 6.17 7.24 17.69
N ASN A 271 4.95 7.53 17.24
CA ASN A 271 3.75 6.98 17.86
C ASN A 271 3.07 5.84 17.10
N SER A 272 3.31 5.64 15.80
CA SER A 272 2.91 4.44 15.03
C SER A 272 3.18 4.64 13.53
N ILE A 273 3.48 3.55 12.81
CA ILE A 273 3.45 3.51 11.35
C ILE A 273 2.08 3.92 10.78
N GLU A 274 1.02 3.78 11.59
CA GLU A 274 -0.32 4.26 11.29
C GLU A 274 -0.34 5.75 11.00
N SER A 275 0.56 6.54 11.59
CA SER A 275 0.64 7.98 11.29
C SER A 275 1.06 8.27 9.85
N VAL A 276 1.84 7.37 9.21
CA VAL A 276 2.32 7.52 7.83
C VAL A 276 1.17 7.31 6.87
N PHE A 277 0.54 6.13 6.89
CA PHE A 277 -0.54 5.84 5.97
C PHE A 277 -1.82 6.62 6.30
N ASN A 278 -2.09 6.98 7.57
CA ASN A 278 -3.22 7.86 7.88
C ASN A 278 -3.02 9.25 7.29
N ASN A 279 -1.79 9.77 7.23
CA ASN A 279 -1.52 11.02 6.53
C ASN A 279 -1.77 10.84 5.02
N GLY A 280 -1.21 9.79 4.42
CA GLY A 280 -1.47 9.48 3.02
C GLY A 280 -2.98 9.33 2.71
N LEU A 281 -3.75 8.72 3.61
CA LEU A 281 -5.21 8.64 3.54
C LEU A 281 -5.87 10.01 3.65
N LEU A 282 -5.46 10.86 4.59
CA LEU A 282 -6.01 12.20 4.74
C LEU A 282 -5.77 13.06 3.50
N VAL A 283 -4.57 12.96 2.92
CA VAL A 283 -4.20 13.71 1.72
C VAL A 283 -4.94 13.17 0.50
N SER A 284 -4.98 11.85 0.31
CA SER A 284 -5.63 11.21 -0.85
C SER A 284 -7.16 11.18 -0.79
N ASN A 285 -7.77 11.23 0.41
CA ASN A 285 -9.23 11.29 0.58
C ASN A 285 -9.78 12.72 0.58
N PHE A 286 -8.94 13.73 0.34
CA PHE A 286 -9.40 15.11 0.24
C PHE A 286 -10.36 15.25 -0.95
N ARG A 287 -11.64 15.51 -0.66
CA ARG A 287 -12.72 15.67 -1.66
C ARG A 287 -12.94 17.12 -2.10
N GLY A 288 -12.19 18.07 -1.54
CA GLY A 288 -12.22 19.48 -1.96
C GLY A 288 -11.45 19.70 -3.26
N ALA A 289 -11.56 20.92 -3.81
CA ALA A 289 -10.82 21.31 -5.00
C ALA A 289 -9.30 21.30 -4.72
N VAL A 290 -8.52 20.66 -5.58
CA VAL A 290 -7.06 20.72 -5.61
C VAL A 290 -6.58 21.56 -6.79
N GLN A 291 -5.33 22.00 -6.76
CA GLN A 291 -4.73 22.83 -7.81
C GLN A 291 -4.85 22.24 -9.23
N GLU A 292 -4.83 20.92 -9.35
CA GLU A 292 -4.94 20.21 -10.64
C GLU A 292 -6.37 20.21 -11.21
N ASP A 293 -7.40 20.46 -10.39
CA ASP A 293 -8.80 20.50 -10.86
C ASP A 293 -9.06 21.59 -11.89
N PHE A 294 -8.27 22.67 -11.84
CA PHE A 294 -8.38 23.76 -12.80
C PHE A 294 -7.90 23.36 -14.20
N PHE A 295 -7.07 22.32 -14.32
CA PHE A 295 -6.58 21.80 -15.59
C PHE A 295 -7.47 20.70 -16.16
N TYR A 296 -8.08 19.91 -15.28
CA TYR A 296 -9.01 18.85 -15.65
C TYR A 296 -10.47 19.27 -15.52
N PHE A 297 -10.74 20.58 -15.55
CA PHE A 297 -12.05 21.15 -15.31
C PHE A 297 -13.10 20.43 -16.17
N ASP A 298 -14.16 19.96 -15.51
CA ASP A 298 -15.25 19.29 -16.17
C ASP A 298 -16.52 20.02 -15.86
N HIS A 299 -16.91 20.84 -16.82
CA HIS A 299 -18.14 21.58 -16.83
C HIS A 299 -19.38 20.76 -16.41
N ALA A 300 -19.50 19.48 -16.79
CA ALA A 300 -20.64 18.64 -16.42
C ALA A 300 -20.63 18.30 -14.92
N ARG A 301 -19.46 18.04 -14.35
CA ARG A 301 -19.26 17.71 -12.93
C ARG A 301 -19.27 18.94 -12.03
N ASP A 302 -18.67 20.04 -12.48
CA ASP A 302 -18.44 21.25 -11.70
C ASP A 302 -19.65 22.20 -11.69
N HIS A 303 -20.54 22.10 -12.69
CA HIS A 303 -21.83 22.81 -12.68
C HIS A 303 -22.86 22.19 -11.72
N ALA A 304 -22.83 20.87 -11.52
CA ALA A 304 -23.68 20.19 -10.54
C ALA A 304 -23.35 20.58 -9.08
N ARG A 305 -22.13 21.08 -8.84
CA ARG A 305 -21.65 21.60 -7.55
C ARG A 305 -21.81 23.12 -7.44
N GLY A 306 -22.96 23.65 -7.84
CA GLY A 306 -23.32 25.07 -7.65
C GLY A 306 -23.03 25.56 -6.22
N PRO A 307 -22.88 26.89 -6.01
CA PRO A 307 -22.16 27.48 -4.87
C PRO A 307 -22.86 27.21 -3.54
N SER A 308 -22.62 26.04 -2.98
CA SER A 308 -22.83 25.76 -1.57
C SER A 308 -21.48 25.96 -0.89
N SER A 309 -21.28 27.18 -0.39
CA SER A 309 -20.27 27.55 0.62
C SER A 309 -18.79 27.59 0.22
N CYS A 310 -18.44 28.01 -1.01
CA CYS A 310 -17.13 28.66 -1.23
C CYS A 310 -17.17 30.11 -0.76
N SER A 311 -17.48 30.33 0.52
CA SER A 311 -17.37 31.64 1.19
C SER A 311 -16.20 31.71 2.18
N ASP A 312 -15.41 30.65 2.30
CA ASP A 312 -14.08 30.71 2.90
C ASP A 312 -13.04 30.38 1.82
N GLY A 313 -12.26 31.37 1.41
CA GLY A 313 -11.16 31.26 0.44
C GLY A 313 -9.97 30.44 0.94
N SER A 314 -10.21 29.29 1.56
CA SER A 314 -9.17 28.35 1.96
C SER A 314 -8.96 27.29 0.87
N VAL A 315 -8.41 27.70 -0.26
CA VAL A 315 -7.62 26.78 -1.11
C VAL A 315 -6.36 26.47 -0.31
N VAL A 316 -6.24 25.23 0.17
CA VAL A 316 -5.03 24.77 0.84
C VAL A 316 -4.04 24.43 -0.28
N PRO A 317 -2.87 25.08 -0.38
CA PRO A 317 -1.80 24.58 -1.24
C PRO A 317 -1.51 23.14 -0.78
N CYS A 318 -1.59 22.16 -1.68
CA CYS A 318 -1.28 20.77 -1.33
C CYS A 318 0.18 20.58 -0.87
N ASP A 319 1.01 21.62 -0.98
CA ASP A 319 2.29 21.76 -0.29
C ASP A 319 2.09 22.40 1.09
N GLY A 320 1.53 21.60 2.00
CA GLY A 320 1.41 21.96 3.40
C GLY A 320 -0.03 21.88 3.92
N VAL A 321 -0.50 20.67 4.22
CA VAL A 321 -1.78 20.48 4.91
C VAL A 321 -1.61 20.95 6.35
N GLY A 322 -2.03 22.19 6.63
CA GLY A 322 -1.97 22.76 7.98
C GLY A 322 -2.31 24.24 8.15
N VAL A 323 -3.24 24.82 7.40
CA VAL A 323 -3.72 26.20 7.68
C VAL A 323 -5.23 26.26 7.87
N VAL A 324 -5.77 25.44 8.77
CA VAL A 324 -7.06 25.73 9.41
C VAL A 324 -6.91 25.59 10.92
N SER A 325 -6.06 26.44 11.51
CA SER A 325 -6.12 26.77 12.95
C SER A 325 -5.16 27.87 13.39
N VAL A 326 -4.37 28.55 12.53
CA VAL A 326 -3.34 29.49 13.05
C VAL A 326 -3.94 30.58 13.95
N ARG A 327 -5.14 31.09 13.69
CA ARG A 327 -5.80 32.06 14.60
C ARG A 327 -6.32 31.43 15.91
N ARG A 328 -6.76 30.17 15.89
CA ARG A 328 -7.29 29.46 17.07
C ARG A 328 -6.16 28.91 17.93
N TRP A 329 -5.11 28.39 17.30
CA TRP A 329 -3.84 27.98 17.91
C TRP A 329 -3.04 29.18 18.43
N TRP A 330 -3.03 30.34 17.76
CA TRP A 330 -2.37 31.55 18.29
C TRP A 330 -3.11 32.15 19.49
N ARG A 331 -4.46 32.06 19.53
CA ARG A 331 -5.27 32.40 20.71
C ARG A 331 -5.05 31.41 21.86
N TRP A 332 -5.00 30.11 21.56
CA TRP A 332 -4.69 29.06 22.54
C TRP A 332 -3.23 29.14 23.04
N TRP A 333 -2.26 29.43 22.18
CA TRP A 333 -0.85 29.63 22.49
C TRP A 333 -0.63 30.88 23.33
N ASN A 334 -1.30 32.00 23.04
CA ASN A 334 -1.24 33.19 23.88
C ASN A 334 -1.96 33.02 25.23
N ALA A 335 -3.02 32.20 25.30
CA ALA A 335 -3.66 31.80 26.55
C ALA A 335 -2.76 30.86 27.37
N TRP A 336 -2.14 29.87 26.72
CA TRP A 336 -1.19 28.93 27.32
C TRP A 336 0.11 29.60 27.75
N ARG A 337 0.59 30.61 27.01
CA ARG A 337 1.76 31.43 27.36
C ARG A 337 1.47 32.35 28.55
N ARG A 338 0.27 32.93 28.66
CA ARG A 338 -0.18 33.64 29.89
C ARG A 338 -0.34 32.70 31.08
N TRP A 339 -0.78 31.46 30.85
CA TRP A 339 -0.88 30.42 31.87
C TRP A 339 0.50 29.90 32.33
N ARG A 340 1.47 29.77 31.42
CA ARG A 340 2.82 29.26 31.69
C ARG A 340 3.72 30.25 32.45
N TYR A 341 3.48 31.54 32.34
CA TYR A 341 4.25 32.58 33.06
C TYR A 341 3.69 32.92 34.45
N SER A 342 2.55 32.34 34.87
CA SER A 342 1.90 32.71 36.13
C SER A 342 2.14 31.74 37.30
N ARG A 343 2.72 30.55 37.10
CA ARG A 343 3.09 29.64 38.22
C ARG A 343 4.38 28.84 37.95
N GLN A 344 5.29 28.90 38.92
CA GLN A 344 6.51 28.10 38.99
C GLN A 344 6.19 26.59 39.00
N PRO A 345 7.00 25.74 38.34
CA PRO A 345 6.70 24.31 38.20
C PRO A 345 7.20 23.52 39.42
N THR A 346 6.28 22.90 40.16
CA THR A 346 6.60 21.80 41.08
C THR A 346 6.43 20.45 40.38
N LYS A 347 7.28 19.48 40.75
CA LYS A 347 7.54 18.14 40.15
C LYS A 347 6.34 17.19 39.94
N CYS A 348 5.09 17.62 40.13
CA CYS A 348 3.92 16.73 40.14
C CYS A 348 3.10 16.65 38.84
N MET A 349 3.39 17.46 37.80
CA MET A 349 2.60 17.44 36.55
C MET A 349 3.11 16.50 35.45
N ALA A 350 4.38 16.07 35.48
CA ALA A 350 4.90 15.07 34.54
C ALA A 350 4.22 13.69 34.72
N THR A 351 3.74 13.41 35.94
CA THR A 351 3.03 12.18 36.29
C THR A 351 1.55 12.19 35.89
N ALA A 352 0.98 13.36 35.56
CA ALA A 352 -0.42 13.49 35.17
C ALA A 352 -0.66 13.35 33.65
N ALA A 353 0.28 13.81 32.82
CA ALA A 353 0.19 13.66 31.36
C ALA A 353 0.46 12.22 30.87
N LEU A 354 1.28 11.45 31.61
CA LEU A 354 1.46 10.02 31.38
C LEU A 354 0.23 9.18 31.80
N ARG A 355 -0.63 9.71 32.69
CA ARG A 355 -1.88 9.05 33.08
C ARG A 355 -3.03 9.31 32.10
N SER A 356 -3.07 10.44 31.39
CA SER A 356 -4.22 10.76 30.51
C SER A 356 -4.24 9.98 29.18
N VAL A 357 -3.12 9.43 28.71
CA VAL A 357 -3.09 8.55 27.53
C VAL A 357 -3.49 7.11 27.89
N PHE A 358 -3.30 6.70 29.16
CA PHE A 358 -3.74 5.40 29.67
C PHE A 358 -5.10 5.41 30.38
N ALA A 359 -5.69 6.58 30.66
CA ALA A 359 -6.99 6.70 31.34
C ALA A 359 -8.20 6.72 30.39
N GLY A 360 -7.99 6.72 29.07
CA GLY A 360 -9.06 6.54 28.08
C GLY A 360 -9.42 5.08 27.79
N GLY A 361 -8.63 4.13 28.31
CA GLY A 361 -8.95 2.71 28.31
C GLY A 361 -9.54 2.32 29.66
N SER A 362 -10.69 1.65 29.65
CA SER A 362 -11.18 0.91 30.81
C SER A 362 -10.01 0.17 31.47
N ALA A 363 -9.93 0.18 32.81
CA ALA A 363 -8.85 -0.49 33.56
C ALA A 363 -8.67 -1.97 33.15
N ASN A 364 -9.69 -2.59 32.54
CA ASN A 364 -9.61 -3.89 31.88
C ASN A 364 -8.62 -3.95 30.70
N ALA A 365 -8.51 -2.91 29.85
CA ALA A 365 -7.64 -2.86 28.66
C ALA A 365 -6.14 -2.91 29.00
N GLY A 366 -5.74 -2.26 30.11
CA GLY A 366 -4.36 -2.30 30.60
C GLY A 366 -3.93 -3.66 31.14
N ALA A 367 -4.87 -4.40 31.76
CA ALA A 367 -4.65 -5.77 32.20
C ALA A 367 -4.66 -6.76 31.02
N THR A 368 -5.56 -6.56 30.04
CA THR A 368 -5.59 -7.39 28.82
C THR A 368 -4.35 -7.22 27.98
N ASN A 369 -3.85 -5.99 27.79
CA ASN A 369 -2.61 -5.74 27.06
C ASN A 369 -1.37 -6.33 27.75
N ARG A 370 -1.39 -6.43 29.09
CA ARG A 370 -0.30 -7.05 29.86
C ARG A 370 -0.32 -8.58 29.73
N ALA A 371 -1.47 -9.21 29.89
CA ALA A 371 -1.65 -10.64 29.67
C ALA A 371 -1.40 -11.04 28.21
N LEU A 372 -1.78 -10.18 27.26
CA LEU A 372 -1.45 -10.29 25.84
C LEU A 372 0.06 -10.26 25.58
N ALA A 373 0.79 -9.34 26.21
CA ALA A 373 2.23 -9.26 26.08
C ALA A 373 2.93 -10.47 26.72
N GLU A 374 2.39 -11.05 27.78
CA GLU A 374 2.91 -12.28 28.39
C GLU A 374 2.64 -13.51 27.51
N ASN A 375 1.45 -13.61 26.90
CA ASN A 375 1.07 -14.73 26.03
C ASN A 375 1.73 -14.67 24.63
N LEU A 376 1.71 -13.50 23.97
CA LEU A 376 2.29 -13.30 22.64
C LEU A 376 3.81 -13.07 22.70
N GLY A 377 4.30 -12.52 23.81
CA GLY A 377 5.72 -12.32 24.03
C GLY A 377 6.45 -13.59 24.47
N GLY A 378 5.83 -14.78 24.39
CA GLY A 378 6.52 -16.05 24.59
C GLY A 378 6.56 -16.59 26.02
N GLY A 379 5.69 -16.17 26.94
CA GLY A 379 5.76 -16.56 28.37
C GLY A 379 5.76 -18.07 28.62
N ALA A 380 4.84 -18.82 27.99
CA ALA A 380 4.78 -20.27 28.07
C ALA A 380 5.90 -20.93 27.24
N GLN A 381 6.17 -20.38 26.06
CA GLN A 381 7.21 -20.82 25.12
C GLN A 381 8.61 -20.74 25.74
N ARG A 382 8.85 -19.77 26.64
CA ARG A 382 10.08 -19.66 27.43
C ARG A 382 10.26 -20.80 28.41
N GLY A 383 9.19 -21.20 29.12
CA GLY A 383 9.23 -22.35 30.01
C GLY A 383 9.71 -23.59 29.25
N TRP A 384 9.13 -23.80 28.07
CA TRP A 384 9.54 -24.87 27.17
C TRP A 384 10.98 -24.70 26.64
N ALA A 385 11.43 -23.47 26.35
CA ALA A 385 12.81 -23.22 25.94
C ALA A 385 13.84 -23.53 27.05
N ILE A 386 13.52 -23.19 28.30
CA ILE A 386 14.35 -23.50 29.47
C ILE A 386 14.40 -25.01 29.70
N GLU A 387 13.27 -25.70 29.60
CA GLU A 387 13.20 -27.17 29.69
C GLU A 387 14.01 -27.86 28.58
N ARG A 388 14.11 -27.22 27.41
CA ARG A 388 14.85 -27.74 26.26
C ARG A 388 16.35 -27.51 26.35
N LEU A 389 16.83 -26.51 27.08
CA LEU A 389 18.26 -26.22 27.18
C LEU A 389 18.90 -26.95 28.38
N PRO A 390 20.18 -27.38 28.28
CA PRO A 390 20.89 -28.03 29.37
C PRO A 390 21.38 -26.98 30.40
N VAL A 391 20.45 -26.23 31.00
CA VAL A 391 20.75 -25.12 31.91
C VAL A 391 21.49 -25.57 33.18
N GLU A 392 21.24 -26.80 33.64
CA GLU A 392 21.96 -27.39 34.79
C GLU A 392 23.44 -27.66 34.48
N GLU A 393 23.75 -28.05 33.24
CA GLU A 393 25.10 -28.37 32.79
C GLU A 393 25.84 -27.11 32.28
N LYS A 394 25.09 -26.10 31.79
CA LYS A 394 25.62 -24.82 31.28
C LYS A 394 24.77 -23.63 31.79
N PRO A 395 24.97 -23.19 33.05
CA PRO A 395 24.14 -22.15 33.69
C PRO A 395 24.10 -20.81 32.97
N ALA A 396 25.15 -20.46 32.22
CA ALA A 396 25.23 -19.24 31.42
C ALA A 396 24.11 -19.14 30.36
N LEU A 397 23.50 -20.26 29.96
CA LEU A 397 22.33 -20.25 29.06
C LEU A 397 21.11 -19.58 29.68
N LEU A 398 20.95 -19.62 31.02
CA LEU A 398 19.83 -18.95 31.67
C LEU A 398 19.95 -17.44 31.55
N ALA A 399 21.13 -16.89 31.81
CA ALA A 399 21.42 -15.47 31.62
C ALA A 399 21.25 -15.08 30.15
N ALA A 400 21.76 -15.88 29.22
CA ALA A 400 21.63 -15.62 27.79
C ALA A 400 20.17 -15.66 27.29
N ILE A 401 19.33 -16.53 27.86
CA ILE A 401 17.88 -16.48 27.62
C ILE A 401 17.32 -15.16 28.14
N LEU A 402 17.68 -14.71 29.35
CA LEU A 402 17.14 -13.49 29.96
C LEU A 402 17.60 -12.19 29.27
N ASP A 403 18.79 -12.20 28.68
CA ASP A 403 19.40 -11.00 28.09
C ASP A 403 19.18 -10.92 26.57
N GLY A 404 19.17 -12.07 25.88
CA GLY A 404 19.14 -12.14 24.41
C GLY A 404 18.11 -13.09 23.79
N GLY A 405 17.38 -13.88 24.58
CA GLY A 405 16.41 -14.89 24.11
C GLY A 405 15.10 -14.32 23.54
N LEU A 406 15.17 -13.45 22.54
CA LEU A 406 13.99 -12.86 21.89
C LEU A 406 13.16 -13.93 21.15
N CYS A 407 11.84 -13.85 21.27
CA CYS A 407 10.91 -14.70 20.53
C CYS A 407 10.61 -14.11 19.14
N PHE A 408 11.65 -13.91 18.34
CA PHE A 408 11.60 -13.26 17.04
C PHE A 408 12.58 -13.93 16.07
N GLY A 409 12.13 -14.23 14.86
CA GLY A 409 12.93 -14.90 13.84
C GLY A 409 12.10 -15.81 12.92
N PRO A 410 12.75 -16.52 12.00
CA PRO A 410 12.12 -17.37 10.98
C PRO A 410 11.60 -18.72 11.51
N LEU A 411 11.93 -19.09 12.75
CA LEU A 411 11.58 -20.38 13.34
C LEU A 411 10.29 -20.30 14.17
N ASP A 412 9.85 -21.42 14.72
CA ASP A 412 8.79 -21.42 15.72
C ASP A 412 9.21 -20.61 16.96
N PRO A 413 8.25 -20.06 17.73
CA PRO A 413 8.51 -19.22 18.91
C PRO A 413 9.55 -19.78 19.89
N VAL A 414 9.51 -21.08 20.20
CA VAL A 414 10.43 -21.71 21.17
C VAL A 414 11.82 -21.81 20.59
N SER A 415 11.92 -22.25 19.33
CA SER A 415 13.20 -22.39 18.63
C SER A 415 13.89 -21.05 18.39
N ASN A 416 13.14 -19.96 18.15
CA ASN A 416 13.72 -18.61 18.09
C ASN A 416 14.32 -18.18 19.43
N ILE A 417 13.64 -18.45 20.56
CA ILE A 417 14.18 -18.13 21.90
C ILE A 417 15.50 -18.88 22.12
N VAL A 418 15.55 -20.17 21.79
CA VAL A 418 16.75 -20.99 21.93
C VAL A 418 17.89 -20.48 21.03
N ALA A 419 17.62 -20.26 19.74
CA ALA A 419 18.62 -19.81 18.78
C ALA A 419 19.19 -18.43 19.15
N ASN A 420 18.32 -17.49 19.54
CA ASN A 420 18.73 -16.14 19.94
C ASN A 420 19.51 -16.14 21.25
N ALA A 421 19.14 -16.98 22.21
CA ALA A 421 19.91 -17.14 23.45
C ALA A 421 21.31 -17.70 23.18
N ILE A 422 21.43 -18.75 22.36
CA ILE A 422 22.73 -19.34 21.99
C ILE A 422 23.58 -18.32 21.22
N TRP A 423 22.97 -17.60 20.28
CA TRP A 423 23.66 -16.56 19.51
C TRP A 423 24.18 -15.43 20.42
N HIS A 424 23.36 -14.97 21.36
CA HIS A 424 23.75 -13.94 22.34
C HIS A 424 24.90 -14.41 23.23
N LEU A 425 24.82 -15.65 23.76
CA LEU A 425 25.89 -16.23 24.57
C LEU A 425 27.22 -16.33 23.80
N SER A 426 27.14 -16.61 22.50
CA SER A 426 28.33 -16.83 21.66
C SER A 426 28.96 -15.53 21.15
N THR A 427 28.29 -14.38 21.33
CA THR A 427 28.72 -13.07 20.83
C THR A 427 28.97 -12.04 21.93
N SER A 428 28.56 -12.33 23.17
CA SER A 428 28.87 -11.50 24.34
C SER A 428 30.29 -11.77 24.84
N GLU A 429 31.11 -10.72 24.94
CA GLU A 429 32.48 -10.79 25.48
C GLU A 429 32.51 -10.79 27.02
N ASP A 430 31.39 -10.44 27.68
CA ASP A 430 31.27 -10.33 29.14
C ASP A 430 30.32 -11.40 29.69
N SER A 431 30.84 -12.61 29.97
CA SER A 431 30.12 -13.64 30.71
C SER A 431 30.35 -13.47 32.22
N SER A 432 29.76 -12.45 32.85
CA SER A 432 29.70 -12.40 34.31
C SER A 432 28.57 -13.33 34.79
N GLU A 433 28.93 -14.36 35.57
CA GLU A 433 27.97 -15.21 36.31
C GLU A 433 27.27 -14.37 37.39
N HIS A 434 26.30 -13.55 36.99
CA HIS A 434 25.44 -12.85 37.93
C HIS A 434 24.30 -13.78 38.37
N VAL A 435 24.27 -14.10 39.67
CA VAL A 435 23.12 -14.74 40.30
C VAL A 435 21.98 -13.72 40.31
N VAL A 436 21.02 -13.87 39.40
CA VAL A 436 19.87 -12.98 39.28
C VAL A 436 18.88 -13.26 40.41
N GLU A 437 18.53 -12.26 41.23
CA GLU A 437 17.50 -12.41 42.26
C GLU A 437 16.11 -12.67 41.63
N GLU A 438 15.21 -13.38 42.33
CA GLU A 438 13.89 -13.77 41.78
C GLU A 438 13.05 -12.56 41.30
N VAL A 439 13.20 -11.42 41.98
CA VAL A 439 12.51 -10.16 41.63
C VAL A 439 13.08 -9.55 40.35
N GLU A 440 14.41 -9.56 40.20
CA GLU A 440 15.10 -9.09 38.98
C GLU A 440 14.78 -10.01 37.80
N MET A 441 14.77 -11.32 38.01
CA MET A 441 14.42 -12.32 37.01
C MET A 441 13.01 -12.08 36.44
N ARG A 442 12.01 -11.84 37.31
CA ARG A 442 10.65 -11.50 36.86
C ARG A 442 10.59 -10.20 36.05
N GLN A 443 11.43 -9.22 36.36
CA GLN A 443 11.47 -7.94 35.66
C GLN A 443 12.16 -8.06 34.30
N CYS A 444 13.25 -8.83 34.20
CA CYS A 444 13.92 -9.16 32.94
C CYS A 444 12.96 -9.91 32.01
N LEU A 445 12.27 -10.94 32.51
CA LEU A 445 11.27 -11.71 31.74
C LEU A 445 10.17 -10.82 31.14
N LYS A 446 9.66 -9.84 31.89
CA LYS A 446 8.66 -8.88 31.39
C LYS A 446 9.22 -7.94 30.33
N THR A 447 10.46 -7.49 30.50
CA THR A 447 11.14 -6.58 29.57
C THR A 447 11.38 -7.27 28.24
N MET A 448 11.82 -8.53 28.27
CA MET A 448 11.97 -9.39 27.10
C MET A 448 10.66 -9.71 26.39
N ALA A 449 9.60 -10.05 27.13
CA ALA A 449 8.29 -10.35 26.56
C ALA A 449 7.77 -9.15 25.77
N ARG A 450 7.95 -7.96 26.35
CA ARG A 450 7.64 -6.69 25.70
C ARG A 450 8.53 -6.44 24.50
N GLY A 451 9.84 -6.72 24.58
CA GLY A 451 10.78 -6.61 23.46
C GLY A 451 10.41 -7.52 22.29
N SER A 452 10.07 -8.79 22.58
CA SER A 452 9.65 -9.78 21.59
C SER A 452 8.34 -9.38 20.91
N LEU A 453 7.33 -8.96 21.68
CA LEU A 453 6.08 -8.47 21.11
C LEU A 453 6.31 -7.24 20.21
N LYS A 454 7.15 -6.29 20.65
CA LYS A 454 7.50 -5.12 19.83
C LYS A 454 8.25 -5.51 18.56
N ALA A 455 9.11 -6.52 18.61
CA ALA A 455 9.82 -7.04 17.44
C ALA A 455 8.84 -7.65 16.44
N LEU A 456 7.95 -8.55 16.89
CA LEU A 456 6.94 -9.18 16.06
C LEU A 456 6.00 -8.16 15.41
N VAL A 457 5.47 -7.23 16.20
CA VAL A 457 4.58 -6.16 15.69
C VAL A 457 5.35 -5.21 14.77
N GLY A 458 6.59 -4.85 15.12
CA GLY A 458 7.47 -4.01 14.32
C GLY A 458 7.77 -4.65 12.96
N PHE A 459 8.01 -5.95 12.92
CA PHE A 459 8.15 -6.72 11.69
C PHE A 459 6.88 -6.65 10.85
N MET A 460 5.75 -7.10 11.40
CA MET A 460 4.47 -7.18 10.67
C MET A 460 4.07 -5.82 10.07
N THR A 461 4.19 -4.75 10.86
CA THR A 461 3.80 -3.40 10.44
C THR A 461 4.79 -2.75 9.46
N SER A 462 6.06 -3.14 9.49
CA SER A 462 7.08 -2.66 8.55
C SER A 462 7.08 -3.45 7.24
N TYR A 463 6.82 -4.75 7.32
CA TYR A 463 6.66 -5.63 6.17
C TYR A 463 5.40 -5.25 5.39
N PHE A 464 4.24 -5.25 6.04
CA PHE A 464 2.97 -4.95 5.40
C PHE A 464 2.66 -3.45 5.35
N ARG A 465 2.69 -2.86 4.14
CA ARG A 465 2.55 -1.41 3.90
C ARG A 465 1.39 -0.74 4.66
N TYR A 466 0.22 -1.38 4.66
CA TYR A 466 -1.01 -0.84 5.24
C TYR A 466 -1.50 -1.63 6.45
N LEU A 467 -0.64 -2.31 7.21
CA LEU A 467 -1.08 -3.10 8.37
C LEU A 467 -1.08 -2.26 9.67
N PRO A 468 -2.25 -1.95 10.26
CA PRO A 468 -2.33 -1.31 11.56
C PRO A 468 -1.73 -2.17 12.67
N THR A 469 -1.24 -1.52 13.73
CA THR A 469 -0.64 -2.19 14.89
C THR A 469 -1.62 -3.17 15.54
N MET A 470 -2.89 -2.76 15.67
CA MET A 470 -3.92 -3.61 16.25
C MET A 470 -4.18 -4.85 15.38
N GLU A 471 -4.32 -4.68 14.07
CA GLU A 471 -4.55 -5.79 13.12
C GLU A 471 -3.38 -6.80 13.17
N ALA A 472 -2.13 -6.30 13.18
CA ALA A 472 -0.93 -7.13 13.35
C ALA A 472 -0.97 -7.96 14.65
N MET A 473 -1.37 -7.35 15.77
CA MET A 473 -1.51 -8.08 17.05
C MET A 473 -2.59 -9.17 16.99
N HIS A 474 -3.66 -8.97 16.21
CA HIS A 474 -4.70 -9.99 16.04
C HIS A 474 -4.20 -11.20 15.26
N PHE A 475 -3.48 -10.98 14.16
CA PHE A 475 -2.87 -12.06 13.39
C PHE A 475 -1.81 -12.82 14.19
N LEU A 476 -0.94 -12.10 14.92
CA LEU A 476 0.04 -12.73 15.81
C LEU A 476 -0.63 -13.56 16.92
N ARG A 477 -1.79 -13.12 17.40
CA ARG A 477 -2.57 -13.89 18.38
C ARG A 477 -3.19 -15.14 17.77
N ALA A 478 -3.76 -15.04 16.57
CA ALA A 478 -4.30 -16.19 15.85
C ALA A 478 -3.20 -17.22 15.53
N ALA A 479 -1.97 -16.75 15.30
CA ALA A 479 -0.79 -17.58 15.04
C ALA A 479 -0.02 -18.00 16.31
N GLU A 480 -0.55 -17.78 17.51
CA GLU A 480 0.11 -18.13 18.79
C GLU A 480 1.56 -17.56 18.95
N GLY A 481 1.84 -16.42 18.31
CA GLY A 481 3.14 -15.77 18.29
C GLY A 481 4.13 -16.28 17.22
N ASP A 482 3.72 -17.25 16.39
CA ASP A 482 4.50 -17.67 15.21
C ASP A 482 4.44 -16.58 14.12
N LEU A 483 5.60 -16.00 13.82
CA LEU A 483 5.71 -14.89 12.89
C LEU A 483 5.35 -15.29 11.46
N LEU A 484 5.84 -16.44 11.00
CA LEU A 484 5.64 -16.88 9.61
C LEU A 484 4.20 -17.31 9.38
N ALA A 485 3.59 -18.00 10.35
CA ALA A 485 2.16 -18.29 10.31
C ALA A 485 1.31 -17.00 10.31
N ALA A 486 1.68 -15.98 11.09
CA ALA A 486 0.99 -14.69 11.07
C ALA A 486 1.14 -13.96 9.73
N VAL A 487 2.32 -13.99 9.11
CA VAL A 487 2.56 -13.45 7.76
C VAL A 487 1.65 -14.15 6.75
N HIS A 488 1.57 -15.47 6.75
CA HIS A 488 0.71 -16.21 5.83
C HIS A 488 -0.78 -15.95 6.04
N LEU A 489 -1.23 -15.74 7.28
CA LEU A 489 -2.61 -15.33 7.54
C LEU A 489 -2.92 -13.95 6.93
N VAL A 490 -1.99 -13.00 7.04
CA VAL A 490 -2.14 -11.68 6.41
C VAL A 490 -2.11 -11.80 4.88
N GLU A 491 -1.21 -12.61 4.33
CA GLU A 491 -1.12 -12.84 2.88
C GLU A 491 -2.40 -13.44 2.32
N ALA A 492 -2.99 -14.41 3.02
CA ALA A 492 -4.29 -14.98 2.68
C ALA A 492 -5.40 -13.92 2.69
N GLU A 493 -5.50 -13.13 3.78
CA GLU A 493 -6.52 -12.08 3.93
C GLU A 493 -6.40 -10.99 2.86
N ARG A 494 -5.17 -10.57 2.54
CA ARG A 494 -4.89 -9.48 1.58
C ARG A 494 -4.79 -9.97 0.15
N CYS A 495 -4.86 -11.29 -0.07
CA CYS A 495 -4.65 -11.94 -1.36
C CYS A 495 -3.32 -11.48 -1.99
N THR A 496 -2.25 -11.50 -1.20
CA THR A 496 -0.88 -11.18 -1.61
C THR A 496 -0.01 -12.45 -1.69
N SER A 497 1.04 -12.42 -2.51
CA SER A 497 1.90 -13.57 -2.83
C SER A 497 3.11 -13.69 -1.90
N ALA A 498 3.63 -14.91 -1.87
CA ALA A 498 4.56 -15.51 -0.93
C ALA A 498 5.71 -14.64 -0.41
N PHE A 499 5.82 -14.63 0.91
CA PHE A 499 6.93 -14.16 1.71
C PHE A 499 8.28 -14.51 1.12
N ASP A 500 9.07 -13.49 0.77
CA ASP A 500 10.43 -13.66 0.28
C ASP A 500 11.43 -13.18 1.35
N ILE A 501 12.14 -14.12 1.96
CA ILE A 501 13.18 -13.85 2.95
C ILE A 501 14.33 -12.99 2.39
N GLY A 502 14.60 -13.09 1.08
CA GLY A 502 15.68 -12.39 0.40
C GLY A 502 15.32 -10.95 0.00
N SER A 503 14.02 -10.62 0.03
CA SER A 503 13.51 -9.31 -0.42
C SER A 503 14.05 -8.15 0.40
N CYS A 504 14.16 -6.98 -0.24
CA CYS A 504 14.52 -5.75 0.48
C CYS A 504 13.51 -5.46 1.61
N THR A 505 12.22 -5.66 1.36
CA THR A 505 11.15 -5.47 2.36
C THR A 505 11.37 -6.32 3.61
N THR A 506 11.73 -7.60 3.47
CA THR A 506 12.04 -8.45 4.63
C THR A 506 13.25 -7.94 5.40
N LYS A 507 14.32 -7.54 4.70
CA LYS A 507 15.53 -7.00 5.36
C LYS A 507 15.22 -5.76 6.19
N THR A 508 14.44 -4.83 5.64
CA THR A 508 13.99 -3.62 6.33
C THR A 508 13.08 -3.97 7.50
N ALA A 509 12.13 -4.90 7.31
CA ALA A 509 11.24 -5.34 8.38
C ALA A 509 12.00 -6.00 9.54
N LEU A 510 13.05 -6.80 9.26
CA LEU A 510 13.92 -7.39 10.29
C LEU A 510 14.69 -6.31 11.07
N ARG A 511 15.25 -5.29 10.39
CA ARG A 511 15.93 -4.15 11.05
C ARG A 511 14.97 -3.33 11.91
N CYS A 512 13.76 -3.06 11.41
CA CYS A 512 12.71 -2.40 12.19
C CYS A 512 12.32 -3.22 13.41
N ALA A 513 12.14 -4.53 13.28
CA ALA A 513 11.82 -5.41 14.39
C ALA A 513 12.94 -5.44 15.46
N ALA A 514 14.19 -5.55 15.03
CA ALA A 514 15.36 -5.49 15.90
C ALA A 514 15.43 -4.14 16.64
N GLY A 515 15.25 -3.03 15.94
CA GLY A 515 15.20 -1.69 16.54
C GLY A 515 14.04 -1.51 17.52
N ALA A 516 12.85 -2.03 17.19
CA ALA A 516 11.67 -1.97 18.05
C ALA A 516 11.83 -2.81 19.33
N SER A 517 12.59 -3.90 19.28
CA SER A 517 12.87 -4.76 20.44
C SER A 517 13.69 -4.04 21.51
N GLY A 518 14.48 -3.03 21.13
CA GLY A 518 15.44 -2.36 22.00
C GLY A 518 16.79 -3.09 22.12
N HIS A 519 17.12 -3.97 21.17
CA HIS A 519 18.41 -4.65 21.12
C HIS A 519 19.55 -3.63 21.00
N PRO A 520 20.67 -3.77 21.76
CA PRO A 520 21.79 -2.82 21.72
C PRO A 520 22.42 -2.67 20.33
N ASP A 521 22.40 -3.74 19.54
CA ASP A 521 22.89 -3.77 18.16
C ASP A 521 21.84 -4.37 17.21
N PRO A 522 20.90 -3.57 16.69
CA PRO A 522 19.81 -4.06 15.86
C PRO A 522 20.27 -4.59 14.50
N ASP A 523 21.38 -4.06 13.96
CA ASP A 523 21.89 -4.45 12.65
C ASP A 523 22.54 -5.84 12.68
N ARG A 524 23.31 -6.14 13.75
CA ARG A 524 23.83 -7.50 13.96
C ARG A 524 22.71 -8.51 14.18
N LEU A 525 21.67 -8.15 14.95
CA LEU A 525 20.52 -9.04 15.16
C LEU A 525 19.76 -9.31 13.85
N ALA A 526 19.47 -8.27 13.05
CA ALA A 526 18.78 -8.45 11.76
C ALA A 526 19.59 -9.32 10.78
N THR A 527 20.92 -9.12 10.74
CA THR A 527 21.84 -9.94 9.93
C THR A 527 21.87 -11.39 10.41
N ALA A 528 21.90 -11.60 11.73
CA ALA A 528 21.81 -12.94 12.33
C ALA A 528 20.50 -13.64 11.95
N MET A 529 19.37 -12.92 11.93
CA MET A 529 18.07 -13.48 11.54
C MET A 529 18.02 -13.88 10.06
N LEU A 530 18.61 -13.07 9.16
CA LEU A 530 18.75 -13.43 7.74
C LEU A 530 19.63 -14.68 7.58
N SER A 531 20.76 -14.74 8.28
CA SER A 531 21.67 -15.89 8.27
C SER A 531 20.97 -17.15 8.80
N LEU A 532 20.27 -17.03 9.93
CA LEU A 532 19.47 -18.09 10.52
C LEU A 532 18.43 -18.63 9.54
N SER A 533 17.79 -17.74 8.79
CA SER A 533 16.78 -18.12 7.79
C SER A 533 17.40 -18.94 6.66
N SER A 534 18.55 -18.53 6.13
CA SER A 534 19.26 -19.28 5.08
C SER A 534 19.71 -20.68 5.54
N LYS A 535 20.05 -20.81 6.84
CA LYS A 535 20.56 -22.04 7.45
C LYS A 535 19.50 -22.86 8.16
N ALA A 536 18.23 -22.44 8.14
CA ALA A 536 17.16 -23.08 8.91
C ALA A 536 17.09 -24.60 8.66
N HIS A 537 17.32 -25.04 7.42
CA HIS A 537 17.37 -26.46 7.05
C HIS A 537 18.48 -27.27 7.76
N LYS A 538 19.65 -26.67 8.00
CA LYS A 538 20.78 -27.34 8.67
C LYS A 538 20.47 -27.57 10.14
N ILE A 539 19.76 -26.64 10.78
CA ILE A 539 19.42 -26.68 12.21
C ILE A 539 18.04 -27.27 12.52
N ALA A 540 17.17 -27.43 11.50
CA ALA A 540 15.79 -27.89 11.67
C ALA A 540 15.70 -29.23 12.39
N HIS A 541 16.60 -30.18 12.10
CA HIS A 541 16.60 -31.50 12.73
C HIS A 541 16.91 -31.45 14.24
N LEU A 542 17.76 -30.52 14.69
CA LEU A 542 18.09 -30.30 16.10
C LEU A 542 16.94 -29.59 16.83
N LEU A 543 16.36 -28.58 16.19
CA LEU A 543 15.27 -27.79 16.75
C LEU A 543 13.92 -28.53 16.74
N SER A 544 13.75 -29.52 15.84
CA SER A 544 12.54 -30.34 15.78
C SER A 544 12.47 -31.44 16.85
N ARG A 545 13.59 -31.74 17.54
CA ARG A 545 13.60 -32.69 18.67
C ARG A 545 12.76 -32.12 19.82
N LYS A 546 11.72 -32.85 20.23
CA LYS A 546 10.85 -32.46 21.36
C LYS A 546 11.53 -32.62 22.74
N GLY A 547 12.71 -33.24 22.81
CA GLY A 547 13.45 -33.48 24.05
C GLY A 547 14.52 -32.40 24.36
N ARG A 548 15.16 -32.54 25.54
CA ARG A 548 16.27 -31.68 25.99
C ARG A 548 17.46 -31.80 25.04
N LEU A 549 18.06 -30.66 24.69
CA LEU A 549 19.30 -30.55 23.93
C LEU A 549 20.48 -30.88 24.84
N THR A 550 21.49 -31.55 24.30
CA THR A 550 22.77 -31.80 25.00
C THR A 550 23.71 -30.60 24.87
N CYS A 551 24.73 -30.48 25.71
CA CYS A 551 25.77 -29.45 25.54
C CYS A 551 26.44 -29.53 24.16
N SER A 552 26.64 -30.74 23.62
CA SER A 552 27.17 -30.92 22.27
C SER A 552 26.22 -30.38 21.19
N ASP A 553 24.91 -30.51 21.36
CA ASP A 553 23.92 -29.93 20.44
C ASP A 553 23.97 -28.40 20.48
N VAL A 554 24.13 -27.81 21.67
CA VAL A 554 24.25 -26.35 21.86
C VAL A 554 25.53 -25.81 21.21
N ASP A 555 26.66 -26.49 21.39
CA ASP A 555 27.92 -26.08 20.79
C ASP A 555 27.91 -26.26 19.26
N HIS A 556 27.23 -27.28 18.74
CA HIS A 556 27.02 -27.45 17.30
C HIS A 556 26.10 -26.36 16.72
N LEU A 557 25.02 -25.99 17.43
CA LEU A 557 24.17 -24.87 17.04
C LEU A 557 24.95 -23.55 17.06
N SER A 558 25.76 -23.31 18.08
CA SER A 558 26.63 -22.12 18.18
C SER A 558 27.58 -22.05 16.98
N TYR A 559 28.24 -23.15 16.63
CA TYR A 559 29.10 -23.23 15.44
C TYR A 559 28.33 -22.87 14.16
N LEU A 560 27.17 -23.49 13.92
CA LEU A 560 26.37 -23.23 12.72
C LEU A 560 25.82 -21.79 12.65
N LEU A 561 25.47 -21.20 13.79
CA LEU A 561 25.00 -19.82 13.87
C LEU A 561 26.11 -18.81 13.55
N LEU A 562 27.35 -19.10 13.95
CA LEU A 562 28.53 -18.25 13.76
C LEU A 562 29.28 -18.48 12.44
N GLU A 563 29.08 -19.63 11.79
CA GLU A 563 29.75 -19.96 10.53
C GLU A 563 29.45 -18.89 9.46
N GLU A 564 30.45 -18.24 8.89
CA GLU A 564 30.22 -17.33 7.75
C GLU A 564 29.90 -18.18 6.51
N GLY A 565 28.62 -18.23 6.13
CA GLY A 565 28.20 -19.01 4.97
C GLY A 565 28.61 -18.33 3.66
N THR A 566 29.15 -19.12 2.73
CA THR A 566 29.07 -18.80 1.29
C THR A 566 27.60 -18.61 0.92
N ASN A 567 27.29 -17.65 0.05
CA ASN A 567 25.93 -17.39 -0.45
C ASN A 567 25.33 -18.64 -1.13
N ASP A 568 24.83 -19.59 -0.36
CA ASP A 568 24.03 -20.69 -0.86
C ASP A 568 22.68 -20.08 -1.26
N GLN A 569 22.49 -19.85 -2.56
CA GLN A 569 21.21 -19.49 -3.17
C GLN A 569 20.23 -20.65 -3.00
N ILE A 570 19.69 -20.82 -1.79
CA ILE A 570 18.55 -21.70 -1.57
C ILE A 570 17.30 -20.88 -1.88
N CYS A 571 16.52 -21.38 -2.84
CA CYS A 571 15.24 -20.80 -3.23
C CYS A 571 14.31 -20.70 -2.01
N THR A 572 13.65 -19.56 -1.83
CA THR A 572 12.64 -19.33 -0.77
C THR A 572 11.55 -20.39 -0.73
N GLN A 573 11.21 -20.96 -1.89
CA GLN A 573 10.29 -22.09 -2.01
C GLN A 573 10.77 -23.36 -1.28
N GLN A 574 12.08 -23.60 -1.20
CA GLN A 574 12.66 -24.74 -0.50
C GLN A 574 12.74 -24.53 1.02
N LEU A 575 12.90 -23.29 1.51
CA LEU A 575 12.86 -22.99 2.94
C LEU A 575 11.44 -23.14 3.52
N MET A 576 10.41 -22.70 2.78
CA MET A 576 9.00 -22.89 3.17
C MET A 576 8.57 -24.36 3.25
N ALA A 577 9.23 -25.25 2.49
CA ALA A 577 8.97 -26.69 2.56
C ALA A 577 9.60 -27.38 3.77
N LEU A 578 10.63 -26.77 4.40
CA LEU A 578 11.45 -27.40 5.44
C LEU A 578 10.98 -27.08 6.87
N VAL A 579 10.26 -25.97 7.05
CA VAL A 579 9.56 -25.66 8.30
C VAL A 579 8.15 -25.18 7.95
N PRO A 580 7.17 -26.10 7.79
CA PRO A 580 5.81 -25.68 7.51
C PRO A 580 5.28 -24.84 8.68
N PRO A 581 4.62 -23.70 8.41
CA PRO A 581 4.01 -22.88 9.46
C PRO A 581 3.07 -23.77 10.28
N ARG A 582 3.20 -23.74 11.61
CA ARG A 582 2.30 -24.48 12.50
C ARG A 582 0.99 -23.70 12.65
N LEU A 583 0.17 -23.74 11.60
CA LEU A 583 -1.22 -23.27 11.69
C LEU A 583 -2.06 -24.33 12.41
N PRO A 584 -2.89 -23.95 13.40
CA PRO A 584 -3.94 -24.82 13.90
C PRO A 584 -4.81 -25.32 12.73
N PRO A 585 -5.25 -26.58 12.70
CA PRO A 585 -5.98 -27.17 11.56
C PRO A 585 -7.18 -26.33 11.10
N GLU A 586 -7.93 -25.75 12.04
CA GLU A 586 -9.08 -24.88 11.76
C GLU A 586 -8.69 -23.58 11.03
N LEU A 587 -7.51 -23.02 11.33
CA LEU A 587 -6.98 -21.81 10.69
C LEU A 587 -6.29 -22.12 9.36
N ALA A 588 -5.67 -23.30 9.24
CA ALA A 588 -5.14 -23.81 7.98
C ALA A 588 -6.28 -24.03 6.98
N ASP A 589 -7.39 -24.64 7.41
CA ASP A 589 -8.60 -24.80 6.61
C ASP A 589 -9.25 -23.45 6.28
N ALA A 590 -9.30 -22.50 7.22
CA ALA A 590 -9.85 -21.16 6.96
C ALA A 590 -9.00 -20.34 5.97
N ALA A 591 -7.67 -20.43 6.05
CA ALA A 591 -6.74 -19.79 5.11
C ALA A 591 -6.75 -20.49 3.72
N ALA A 592 -6.89 -21.82 3.69
CA ALA A 592 -7.00 -22.60 2.47
C ALA A 592 -8.39 -22.48 1.79
N THR A 593 -9.44 -22.26 2.58
CA THR A 593 -10.85 -22.17 2.15
C THR A 593 -11.38 -20.75 2.30
N PHE A 594 -10.53 -19.73 2.10
CA PHE A 594 -10.87 -18.32 2.27
C PHE A 594 -12.25 -18.03 1.67
N SER A 595 -13.23 -17.72 2.52
CA SER A 595 -14.58 -17.37 2.09
C SER A 595 -14.71 -15.86 2.28
N PRO A 596 -14.85 -15.09 1.20
CA PRO A 596 -14.96 -13.63 1.28
C PRO A 596 -16.12 -13.15 2.16
N LEU A 597 -17.12 -14.03 2.33
CA LEU A 597 -18.33 -13.81 3.12
C LEU A 597 -18.23 -14.39 4.53
N ALA A 598 -17.26 -15.25 4.81
CA ALA A 598 -17.15 -15.86 6.11
C ALA A 598 -16.70 -14.81 7.14
N PRO A 599 -17.22 -14.92 8.37
CA PRO A 599 -16.65 -14.22 9.52
C PRO A 599 -15.33 -14.91 9.90
N GLN A 600 -14.35 -14.90 8.99
CA GLN A 600 -13.02 -15.45 9.25
C GLN A 600 -12.26 -14.47 10.16
N GLY A 601 -11.81 -14.99 11.30
CA GLY A 601 -10.74 -14.41 12.12
C GLY A 601 -11.09 -13.17 12.94
N VAL A 602 -11.60 -13.41 14.16
CA VAL A 602 -11.91 -12.45 15.23
C VAL A 602 -13.10 -11.53 14.93
N THR A 603 -14.20 -11.78 15.63
CA THR A 603 -15.29 -10.81 15.78
C THR A 603 -14.73 -9.53 16.40
N VAL A 604 -14.33 -8.58 15.56
CA VAL A 604 -13.94 -7.25 15.99
C VAL A 604 -15.21 -6.58 16.49
N LYS A 605 -15.49 -6.76 17.79
CA LYS A 605 -16.65 -6.14 18.47
C LYS A 605 -16.51 -4.61 18.57
N ASP A 606 -15.30 -4.08 18.35
CA ASP A 606 -14.97 -2.66 18.43
C ASP A 606 -15.07 -1.99 17.05
N GLU A 607 -16.08 -1.14 16.85
CA GLU A 607 -16.33 -0.42 15.59
C GLU A 607 -15.11 0.34 15.08
N ARG A 608 -14.29 0.91 15.98
CA ARG A 608 -13.08 1.67 15.60
C ARG A 608 -12.00 0.77 14.97
N THR A 609 -11.86 -0.45 15.49
CA THR A 609 -10.91 -1.42 14.93
C THR A 609 -11.40 -1.92 13.58
N LEU A 610 -12.71 -2.16 13.43
CA LEU A 610 -13.32 -2.52 12.15
C LEU A 610 -13.09 -1.44 11.09
N GLU A 611 -13.35 -0.17 11.42
CA GLU A 611 -13.13 0.98 10.52
C GLU A 611 -11.66 1.06 10.06
N ARG A 612 -10.70 0.81 10.96
CA ARG A 612 -9.26 0.81 10.61
C ARG A 612 -8.90 -0.33 9.67
N CYS A 613 -9.39 -1.54 9.92
CA CYS A 613 -9.16 -2.70 9.05
C CYS A 613 -9.76 -2.46 7.65
N THR A 614 -10.98 -1.92 7.57
CA THR A 614 -11.63 -1.57 6.29
C THR A 614 -10.78 -0.58 5.49
N LYS A 615 -10.29 0.51 6.13
CA LYS A 615 -9.41 1.49 5.46
C LYS A 615 -8.08 0.90 5.01
N SER A 616 -7.51 -0.01 5.81
CA SER A 616 -6.28 -0.75 5.53
C SER A 616 -6.45 -1.59 4.25
N LEU A 617 -7.48 -2.43 4.19
CA LEU A 617 -7.78 -3.26 3.02
C LEU A 617 -8.17 -2.44 1.78
N GLN A 618 -8.88 -1.32 1.96
CA GLN A 618 -9.20 -0.40 0.87
C GLN A 618 -7.93 0.19 0.24
N CYS A 619 -6.87 0.45 1.02
CA CYS A 619 -5.58 0.90 0.48
C CYS A 619 -4.86 -0.20 -0.30
N VAL A 620 -4.94 -1.45 0.15
CA VAL A 620 -4.42 -2.61 -0.60
C VAL A 620 -5.13 -2.73 -1.96
N LEU A 621 -6.46 -2.57 -1.98
CA LEU A 621 -7.24 -2.57 -3.22
C LEU A 621 -6.87 -1.40 -4.14
N LEU A 622 -6.66 -0.20 -3.58
CA LEU A 622 -6.21 0.96 -4.33
C LEU A 622 -4.84 0.73 -4.99
N ASP A 623 -3.92 0.08 -4.29
CA ASP A 623 -2.60 -0.27 -4.82
C ASP A 623 -2.67 -1.23 -6.02
N LYS A 624 -3.66 -2.15 -6.04
CA LYS A 624 -3.97 -3.01 -7.19
C LYS A 624 -4.55 -2.19 -8.35
N ILE A 625 -5.51 -1.31 -8.06
CA ILE A 625 -6.15 -0.44 -9.07
C ILE A 625 -5.15 0.52 -9.71
N HIS A 626 -4.21 1.08 -8.94
CA HIS A 626 -3.11 1.89 -9.48
C HIS A 626 -2.33 1.15 -10.57
N GLY A 627 -2.06 -0.15 -10.37
CA GLY A 627 -1.44 -1.00 -11.39
C GLY A 627 -2.26 -1.05 -12.69
N PHE A 628 -3.59 -1.19 -12.58
CA PHE A 628 -4.48 -1.17 -13.75
C PHE A 628 -4.46 0.17 -14.50
N TYR A 629 -4.37 1.29 -13.79
CA TYR A 629 -4.21 2.60 -14.43
C TYR A 629 -2.88 2.70 -15.17
N LEU A 630 -1.76 2.24 -14.58
CA LEU A 630 -0.46 2.25 -15.26
C LEU A 630 -0.47 1.39 -16.54
N GLU A 631 -1.09 0.21 -16.50
CA GLU A 631 -1.26 -0.65 -17.68
C GLU A 631 -2.16 0.00 -18.74
N ALA A 632 -3.27 0.64 -18.34
CA ALA A 632 -4.17 1.33 -19.25
C ALA A 632 -3.47 2.52 -19.94
N LEU A 633 -2.70 3.31 -19.18
CA LEU A 633 -1.91 4.43 -19.72
C LEU A 633 -0.87 3.95 -20.73
N ALA A 634 -0.30 2.76 -20.55
CA ALA A 634 0.65 2.17 -21.50
C ALA A 634 -0.01 1.71 -22.81
N LEU A 635 -1.29 1.33 -22.77
CA LEU A 635 -2.06 0.90 -23.94
C LEU A 635 -2.65 2.06 -24.75
N LEU A 636 -2.92 3.21 -24.11
CA LEU A 636 -3.46 4.40 -24.78
C LEU A 636 -2.43 5.05 -25.73
N PRO A 637 -2.84 5.53 -26.93
CA PRO A 637 -1.93 6.19 -27.85
C PRO A 637 -1.33 7.47 -27.26
N GLN A 638 0.00 7.61 -27.32
CA GLN A 638 0.76 8.70 -26.69
C GLN A 638 0.21 10.10 -27.02
N HIS A 639 0.03 10.39 -28.30
CA HIS A 639 -0.41 11.71 -28.77
C HIS A 639 -1.83 12.05 -28.27
N LEU A 640 -2.76 11.08 -28.30
CA LEU A 640 -4.11 11.29 -27.78
C LEU A 640 -4.10 11.37 -26.26
N LEU A 641 -3.22 10.63 -25.58
CA LEU A 641 -3.10 10.67 -24.14
C LEU A 641 -2.70 12.04 -23.64
N ARG A 642 -1.69 12.65 -24.26
CA ARG A 642 -1.17 13.96 -23.88
C ARG A 642 -2.09 15.12 -24.28
N ASP A 643 -2.78 14.99 -25.41
CA ASP A 643 -3.62 16.05 -25.98
C ASP A 643 -5.06 16.05 -25.41
N ARG A 644 -5.69 14.87 -25.28
CA ARG A 644 -7.13 14.75 -24.98
C ARG A 644 -7.45 13.79 -23.85
N TYR A 645 -6.94 12.55 -23.91
CA TYR A 645 -7.36 11.50 -22.98
C TYR A 645 -6.89 11.71 -21.55
N HIS A 646 -5.86 12.51 -21.29
CA HIS A 646 -5.49 12.88 -19.92
C HIS A 646 -6.67 13.36 -19.06
N ARG A 647 -7.60 14.14 -19.63
CA ARG A 647 -8.85 14.59 -19.00
C ARG A 647 -9.83 13.44 -18.88
N SER A 648 -10.12 12.71 -19.95
CA SER A 648 -11.12 11.64 -19.89
C SER A 648 -10.71 10.50 -18.95
N VAL A 649 -9.42 10.17 -18.87
CA VAL A 649 -8.87 9.18 -17.91
C VAL A 649 -9.21 9.57 -16.47
N VAL A 650 -8.92 10.81 -16.07
CA VAL A 650 -9.11 11.23 -14.67
C VAL A 650 -10.56 11.52 -14.31
N MET A 651 -11.38 11.88 -15.30
CA MET A 651 -12.78 12.25 -15.10
C MET A 651 -13.74 11.06 -15.16
N ALA A 652 -13.50 10.11 -16.05
CA ALA A 652 -14.45 9.04 -16.38
C ALA A 652 -13.81 7.67 -16.64
N GLY A 653 -12.48 7.58 -16.76
CA GLY A 653 -11.73 6.35 -17.01
C GLY A 653 -11.70 5.39 -15.83
N HIS A 654 -12.86 5.06 -15.25
CA HIS A 654 -12.97 4.19 -14.09
C HIS A 654 -12.88 2.71 -14.46
N CYS A 655 -12.45 1.87 -13.52
CA CYS A 655 -12.18 0.46 -13.77
C CYS A 655 -13.38 -0.50 -13.63
N TYR A 656 -14.59 0.01 -13.33
CA TYR A 656 -15.81 -0.78 -13.32
C TYR A 656 -16.41 -0.89 -14.72
N GLY A 657 -17.08 -2.01 -15.00
CA GLY A 657 -17.69 -2.25 -16.31
C GLY A 657 -17.80 -3.75 -16.65
N PRO A 658 -18.11 -4.07 -17.92
CA PRO A 658 -18.32 -5.44 -18.38
C PRO A 658 -17.04 -6.21 -18.74
N LEU A 659 -15.88 -5.55 -18.77
CA LEU A 659 -14.58 -6.11 -19.13
C LEU A 659 -13.67 -6.24 -17.89
N ASP A 660 -12.42 -6.66 -18.12
CA ASP A 660 -11.39 -6.58 -17.09
C ASP A 660 -11.09 -5.11 -16.72
N PRO A 661 -10.53 -4.86 -15.52
CA PRO A 661 -10.31 -3.50 -15.01
C PRO A 661 -9.55 -2.58 -15.96
N VAL A 662 -8.52 -3.08 -16.66
CA VAL A 662 -7.69 -2.29 -17.58
C VAL A 662 -8.50 -1.89 -18.82
N SER A 663 -9.20 -2.84 -19.43
CA SER A 663 -10.02 -2.56 -20.61
C SER A 663 -11.22 -1.66 -20.29
N ASN A 664 -11.79 -1.74 -19.08
CA ASN A 664 -12.83 -0.80 -18.64
C ASN A 664 -12.28 0.63 -18.53
N ILE A 665 -11.10 0.83 -17.95
CA ILE A 665 -10.46 2.16 -17.88
C ILE A 665 -10.32 2.73 -19.29
N ILE A 666 -9.81 1.94 -20.24
CA ILE A 666 -9.60 2.36 -21.63
C ILE A 666 -10.93 2.66 -22.33
N LEU A 667 -11.90 1.74 -22.26
CA LEU A 667 -13.20 1.91 -22.91
C LEU A 667 -13.91 3.17 -22.40
N ASN A 668 -13.98 3.33 -21.07
CA ASN A 668 -14.64 4.48 -20.44
C ASN A 668 -13.92 5.80 -20.80
N THR A 669 -12.59 5.77 -20.87
CA THR A 669 -11.77 6.92 -21.30
C THR A 669 -12.08 7.35 -22.74
N ILE A 670 -12.11 6.41 -23.68
CA ILE A 670 -12.32 6.71 -25.10
C ILE A 670 -13.78 7.13 -25.33
N TRP A 671 -14.73 6.43 -24.72
CA TRP A 671 -16.14 6.76 -24.83
C TRP A 671 -16.43 8.17 -24.29
N TYR A 672 -15.89 8.51 -23.13
CA TYR A 672 -16.13 9.82 -22.53
C TYR A 672 -15.55 10.97 -23.38
N ASP A 673 -14.35 10.79 -23.95
CA ASP A 673 -13.79 11.76 -24.93
C ASP A 673 -14.70 11.94 -26.15
N ALA A 674 -15.27 10.83 -26.67
CA ALA A 674 -16.15 10.87 -27.83
C ALA A 674 -17.53 11.48 -27.53
N ALA A 675 -18.08 11.23 -26.34
CA ALA A 675 -19.38 11.75 -25.90
C ALA A 675 -19.33 13.23 -25.49
N PHE A 676 -18.19 13.67 -24.92
CA PHE A 676 -17.94 15.02 -24.44
C PHE A 676 -16.68 15.63 -25.08
N PRO A 677 -16.68 15.85 -26.41
CA PRO A 677 -15.50 16.32 -27.12
C PRO A 677 -15.13 17.74 -26.70
N VAL A 678 -13.84 17.95 -26.44
CA VAL A 678 -13.28 19.28 -26.14
C VAL A 678 -12.98 20.01 -27.44
N PRO A 679 -13.29 21.33 -27.56
CA PRO A 679 -12.87 22.13 -28.71
C PRO A 679 -11.35 22.13 -28.87
N LYS A 680 -10.85 22.07 -30.11
CA LYS A 680 -9.41 22.00 -30.39
C LYS A 680 -8.62 23.17 -29.80
N GLU A 681 -9.25 24.34 -29.68
CA GLU A 681 -8.63 25.54 -29.12
C GLU A 681 -8.36 25.43 -27.61
N GLN A 682 -8.99 24.46 -26.94
CA GLN A 682 -8.89 24.21 -25.50
C GLN A 682 -8.06 22.97 -25.18
N HIS A 683 -7.49 22.29 -26.19
CA HIS A 683 -6.57 21.18 -25.95
C HIS A 683 -5.30 21.69 -25.26
N LEU A 684 -4.85 20.94 -24.26
CA LEU A 684 -3.63 21.21 -23.53
C LEU A 684 -2.72 20.00 -23.70
N ASP A 685 -1.56 20.19 -24.30
CA ASP A 685 -0.56 19.13 -24.41
C ASP A 685 0.14 18.96 -23.05
N LEU A 686 -0.25 17.94 -22.29
CA LEU A 686 0.36 17.64 -20.98
C LEU A 686 1.23 16.39 -21.05
N ASP A 687 2.49 16.53 -20.66
CA ASP A 687 3.43 15.41 -20.50
C ASP A 687 3.12 14.53 -19.27
N MET A 688 2.19 14.96 -18.41
CA MET A 688 1.91 14.36 -17.10
C MET A 688 0.41 14.24 -16.85
N ILE A 689 0.00 13.11 -16.26
CA ILE A 689 -1.28 13.02 -15.56
C ILE A 689 -1.08 13.57 -14.15
N GLY A 690 -1.87 14.58 -13.77
CA GLY A 690 -1.81 15.23 -12.47
C GLY A 690 -1.81 14.19 -11.34
N ARG A 691 -0.90 14.36 -10.39
CA ARG A 691 -0.65 13.36 -9.35
C ARG A 691 -1.88 13.16 -8.46
N TRP A 692 -2.60 14.23 -8.15
CA TRP A 692 -3.83 14.17 -7.34
C TRP A 692 -5.05 13.81 -8.19
N ALA A 693 -5.06 14.20 -9.46
CA ALA A 693 -6.09 13.81 -10.41
C ALA A 693 -6.13 12.28 -10.59
N LEU A 694 -4.97 11.63 -10.78
CA LEU A 694 -4.87 10.18 -10.89
C LEU A 694 -5.30 9.47 -9.59
N VAL A 695 -4.78 9.90 -8.43
CA VAL A 695 -5.15 9.33 -7.12
C VAL A 695 -6.67 9.41 -6.89
N ARG A 696 -7.33 10.49 -7.34
CA ARG A 696 -8.78 10.60 -7.22
C ARG A 696 -9.52 9.70 -8.19
N ALA A 697 -9.08 9.58 -9.44
CA ALA A 697 -9.67 8.65 -10.40
C ALA A 697 -9.66 7.21 -9.86
N GLU A 698 -8.54 6.79 -9.25
CA GLU A 698 -8.41 5.51 -8.56
C GLU A 698 -9.40 5.37 -7.39
N ARG A 699 -9.52 6.40 -6.54
CA ARG A 699 -10.47 6.42 -5.41
C ARG A 699 -11.92 6.36 -5.86
N TYR A 700 -12.28 7.08 -6.92
CA TYR A 700 -13.62 7.03 -7.51
C TYR A 700 -13.92 5.66 -8.10
N SER A 701 -12.91 5.01 -8.69
CA SER A 701 -13.03 3.64 -9.17
C SER A 701 -13.30 2.66 -8.02
N VAL A 702 -12.58 2.79 -6.90
CA VAL A 702 -12.85 2.01 -5.67
C VAL A 702 -14.28 2.26 -5.16
N ALA A 703 -14.71 3.52 -5.10
CA ALA A 703 -16.06 3.88 -4.64
C ALA A 703 -17.15 3.25 -5.52
N GLY A 704 -16.97 3.29 -6.84
CA GLY A 704 -17.83 2.60 -7.79
C GLY A 704 -17.84 1.10 -7.56
N LEU A 705 -16.66 0.46 -7.49
CA LEU A 705 -16.53 -0.98 -7.29
C LEU A 705 -17.15 -1.47 -5.97
N ILE A 706 -17.11 -0.70 -4.89
CA ILE A 706 -17.70 -1.11 -3.60
C ILE A 706 -19.23 -0.95 -3.60
N ALA A 707 -19.80 -0.15 -4.51
CA ALA A 707 -21.21 0.22 -4.48
C ALA A 707 -22.18 -0.96 -4.67
N PHE A 708 -21.75 -2.08 -5.28
CA PHE A 708 -22.61 -3.27 -5.38
C PHE A 708 -22.95 -3.89 -4.02
N ALA A 709 -22.21 -3.55 -2.96
CA ALA A 709 -22.42 -4.10 -1.63
C ALA A 709 -23.88 -3.93 -1.15
N GLY A 710 -24.49 -2.77 -1.43
CA GLY A 710 -25.87 -2.46 -1.04
C GLY A 710 -26.90 -3.43 -1.61
N ASP A 711 -26.78 -3.77 -2.89
CA ASP A 711 -27.73 -4.64 -3.62
C ASP A 711 -27.67 -6.12 -3.22
N TYR A 712 -26.59 -6.50 -2.52
CA TYR A 712 -26.36 -7.84 -2.00
C TYR A 712 -26.35 -7.89 -0.46
N ASN A 713 -26.74 -6.80 0.20
CA ASN A 713 -26.76 -6.65 1.67
C ASN A 713 -25.41 -7.03 2.33
N LEU A 714 -24.31 -6.70 1.66
CA LEU A 714 -22.95 -6.93 2.14
C LEU A 714 -22.46 -5.72 2.93
N SER A 715 -21.66 -5.97 3.96
CA SER A 715 -20.86 -4.91 4.57
C SER A 715 -19.77 -4.42 3.60
N GLU A 716 -19.32 -3.17 3.77
CA GLU A 716 -18.21 -2.61 2.99
C GLU A 716 -16.95 -3.49 3.07
N LEU A 717 -16.65 -4.04 4.25
CA LEU A 717 -15.52 -4.94 4.46
C LEU A 717 -15.65 -6.22 3.61
N GLN A 718 -16.82 -6.84 3.57
CA GLN A 718 -17.05 -8.04 2.75
C GLN A 718 -16.91 -7.73 1.26
N ALA A 719 -17.43 -6.60 0.79
CA ALA A 719 -17.27 -6.19 -0.60
C ALA A 719 -15.79 -5.98 -0.98
N ILE A 720 -15.01 -5.34 -0.11
CA ILE A 720 -13.55 -5.17 -0.31
C ILE A 720 -12.84 -6.54 -0.35
N ARG A 721 -13.18 -7.47 0.55
CA ARG A 721 -12.61 -8.83 0.55
C ARG A 721 -12.92 -9.59 -0.75
N CYS A 722 -14.17 -9.54 -1.21
CA CYS A 722 -14.58 -10.12 -2.49
C CYS A 722 -13.76 -9.54 -3.65
N LEU A 723 -13.57 -8.21 -3.66
CA LEU A 723 -12.78 -7.54 -4.68
C LEU A 723 -11.30 -7.92 -4.59
N LEU A 724 -10.70 -7.97 -3.39
CA LEU A 724 -9.30 -8.38 -3.21
C LEU A 724 -9.05 -9.80 -3.70
N TYR A 725 -9.96 -10.73 -3.37
CA TYR A 725 -9.92 -12.11 -3.86
C TYR A 725 -10.02 -12.20 -5.38
N ALA A 726 -10.90 -11.40 -5.97
CA ALA A 726 -11.03 -11.28 -7.42
C ALA A 726 -10.00 -10.34 -8.05
N ASN A 727 -8.97 -9.94 -7.30
CA ASN A 727 -7.90 -9.08 -7.77
C ASN A 727 -8.38 -7.71 -8.33
N GLY A 728 -9.44 -7.14 -7.78
CA GLY A 728 -10.07 -5.91 -8.24
C GLY A 728 -10.91 -6.06 -9.52
N ASP A 729 -11.02 -7.27 -10.08
CA ASP A 729 -11.93 -7.55 -11.19
C ASP A 729 -13.35 -7.77 -10.67
N PHE A 730 -14.21 -6.77 -10.91
CA PHE A 730 -15.62 -6.83 -10.56
C PHE A 730 -16.33 -8.05 -11.18
N ALA A 731 -16.01 -8.40 -12.42
CA ALA A 731 -16.72 -9.47 -13.11
C ALA A 731 -16.44 -10.82 -12.44
N THR A 732 -15.20 -11.02 -12.04
CA THR A 732 -14.74 -12.18 -11.27
C THR A 732 -15.30 -12.16 -9.85
N ALA A 733 -15.32 -11.00 -9.17
CA ALA A 733 -15.88 -10.84 -7.82
C ALA A 733 -17.35 -11.27 -7.77
N MET A 734 -18.13 -10.88 -8.78
CA MET A 734 -19.54 -11.28 -8.89
C MET A 734 -19.72 -12.78 -9.10
N SER A 735 -18.84 -13.42 -9.86
CA SER A 735 -18.89 -14.88 -10.06
C SER A 735 -18.64 -15.62 -8.74
N VAL A 736 -17.64 -15.16 -7.98
CA VAL A 736 -17.30 -15.72 -6.66
C VAL A 736 -18.45 -15.50 -5.67
N LEU A 737 -19.01 -14.30 -5.65
CA LEU A 737 -20.14 -13.96 -4.77
C LEU A 737 -21.37 -14.81 -5.08
N GLN A 738 -21.72 -14.98 -6.35
CA GLN A 738 -22.87 -15.79 -6.77
C GLN A 738 -22.69 -17.26 -6.37
N GLN A 739 -21.50 -17.84 -6.56
CA GLN A 739 -21.21 -19.20 -6.11
C GLN A 739 -21.31 -19.32 -4.59
N ALA A 740 -20.78 -18.34 -3.85
CA ALA A 740 -20.83 -18.35 -2.40
C ALA A 740 -22.26 -18.24 -1.85
N LEU A 741 -23.12 -17.43 -2.46
CA LEU A 741 -24.54 -17.31 -2.09
C LEU A 741 -25.33 -18.59 -2.42
N LEU A 742 -25.07 -19.22 -3.58
CA LEU A 742 -25.71 -20.48 -3.97
C LEU A 742 -25.34 -21.64 -3.05
N ASN A 743 -24.15 -21.62 -2.44
CA ASN A 743 -23.70 -22.65 -1.50
C ASN A 743 -24.21 -22.43 -0.06
N GLN A 744 -24.89 -21.31 0.22
CA GLN A 744 -25.52 -21.03 1.52
C GLN A 744 -27.01 -21.40 1.56
N GLU A 745 -27.64 -21.60 0.40
CA GLU A 745 -28.98 -22.19 0.22
C GLU A 745 -28.90 -23.71 0.16
#